data_AF-A0A1F5C7D5-F1
#
_entry.id   AF-A0A1F5C7D5-F1
#
_cell.length_a   1.000
_cell.length_b   1.000
_cell.length_c   1.000
_cell.angle_alpha   90.00
_cell.angle_beta   90.00
_cell.angle_gamma   90.00
#
_symmetry.space_group_name_H-M   'P 1'
#
loop_
_entity.id
_entity.type
_entity.pdbx_description
1 polymer ?
#
loop_
_entity_poly.entity_id
_entity_poly.type
_entity_poly.pdbx_seq_one_letter_code
_entity_poly.pdbx_strand_id
1 'polypeptide(L)'
;MADFTKPYDPQKVENEIYKKWLESGYFNPDNLPVAKSYPSAGGLKAKSYVIMLPPPNVTGSLHMGHALNATIQDILIRKKRMEGYKTLWLPGTDHAGIATQNVVEKKFKKEGISRHDLGREKFLEKVWEWKEEYGNKILDQLKRIGASCDWSRTRFTMDDNYRKAVEEAFLHYYKKGLIYQGERVINWCKRCQTSLSDLELEHEEEKGKLYFIKYPIVKNSKLQDYIIVATTRPETMLGDTAVAVNPNDERYKDLVGKKLILPIVNREIPIISDDAIEKEFGTGAVKVTPNHSIIDSEIADRHNLPRVTIINAYGKMTDDAGKYFAGLSTQDAREKVVAELEKQNLIEKIEERAHRVAKCYRCASVIEPQPSKQWFLKMNELAEKTKKAIEDGNVRFNNERWKKISLDWLSSIRDWCISRQIWWGHRLPVWFCQNQTGISNSQFLISKQFKNKNLFDEHSVVSIKQPKECPFCDGCQMKQSEDVLDTWFSSALWPFATLGWPDKETKDLKEFYPTQVLSTARDIINLWVLRMIFSSIEFMDGQMPFAKVIIHPTVLAKSGQRMSKSLGTGVDPLDLIEKYGADATRFGLIYQMMGNQDMKFEESHLLAGKKFANKLWNISRFVLQKTGDNFYYELPKENDPKSGNYDALDGHEGDSLLKKLSMTIEYANKDIDNFDFGQALHTIYDFVWHDFADKYIEESKSKDTNDVKIVLSHTLINILKLLHPFMPFITEEIWSELPIKDKKLLIVSNWSNN
;
A
#
# COMPACT_ATOMS: atom_id res chain seq x y z
N MET A 1 -4.58 -43.34 -7.34
CA MET A 1 -3.17 -43.66 -7.11
C MET A 1 -2.35 -42.99 -8.18
N ALA A 2 -1.53 -42.03 -7.77
CA ALA A 2 -0.58 -41.36 -8.64
C ALA A 2 0.47 -42.33 -9.18
N ASP A 3 0.85 -42.15 -10.44
CA ASP A 3 1.92 -42.93 -11.07
C ASP A 3 3.29 -42.32 -10.70
N PHE A 4 3.86 -42.77 -9.58
CA PHE A 4 5.18 -42.35 -9.12
C PHE A 4 6.33 -42.79 -10.04
N THR A 5 6.07 -43.59 -11.09
CA THR A 5 7.13 -44.01 -12.02
C THR A 5 7.61 -42.89 -12.93
N LYS A 6 6.77 -41.85 -13.10
CA LYS A 6 7.07 -40.67 -13.91
C LYS A 6 7.51 -39.49 -13.03
N PRO A 7 8.27 -38.53 -13.58
CA PRO A 7 8.56 -37.27 -12.91
C PRO A 7 7.29 -36.53 -12.51
N TYR A 8 7.36 -35.75 -11.44
CA TYR A 8 6.25 -34.92 -10.97
C TYR A 8 5.90 -33.86 -12.03
N ASP A 9 4.62 -33.80 -12.37
CA ASP A 9 4.06 -32.89 -13.38
C ASP A 9 3.03 -31.95 -12.73
N PRO A 10 3.44 -30.73 -12.31
CA PRO A 10 2.57 -29.81 -11.59
C PRO A 10 1.31 -29.44 -12.38
N GLN A 11 1.37 -29.40 -13.72
CA GLN A 11 0.24 -29.01 -14.56
C GLN A 11 -0.94 -30.00 -14.46
N LYS A 12 -0.68 -31.26 -14.10
CA LYS A 12 -1.72 -32.29 -13.90
C LYS A 12 -2.25 -32.36 -12.48
N VAL A 13 -1.55 -31.78 -11.51
CA VAL A 13 -1.81 -31.96 -10.09
C VAL A 13 -2.40 -30.70 -9.47
N GLU A 14 -1.81 -29.53 -9.73
CA GLU A 14 -2.10 -28.31 -8.97
C GLU A 14 -3.58 -27.89 -9.06
N ASN A 15 -4.19 -27.94 -10.25
CA ASN A 15 -5.59 -27.60 -10.45
C ASN A 15 -6.55 -28.56 -9.73
N GLU A 16 -6.29 -29.87 -9.79
CA GLU A 16 -7.12 -30.89 -9.16
C GLU A 16 -7.04 -30.80 -7.62
N ILE A 17 -5.83 -30.59 -7.09
CA ILE A 17 -5.64 -30.34 -5.66
C ILE A 17 -6.35 -29.06 -5.21
N TYR A 18 -6.22 -27.96 -5.97
CA TYR A 18 -6.91 -26.72 -5.62
C TYR A 18 -8.43 -26.88 -5.59
N LYS A 19 -8.98 -27.61 -6.57
CA LYS A 19 -10.39 -27.94 -6.64
C LYS A 19 -10.84 -28.74 -5.41
N LYS A 20 -10.08 -29.77 -5.02
CA LYS A 20 -10.35 -30.54 -3.78
C LYS A 20 -10.37 -29.65 -2.54
N TRP A 21 -9.45 -28.69 -2.41
CA TRP A 21 -9.47 -27.74 -1.29
C TRP A 21 -10.71 -26.85 -1.30
N LEU A 22 -11.12 -26.34 -2.46
CA LEU A 22 -12.34 -25.54 -2.58
C LEU A 22 -13.59 -26.35 -2.19
N GLU A 23 -13.72 -27.57 -2.73
CA GLU A 23 -14.84 -28.47 -2.46
C GLU A 23 -14.90 -28.91 -0.99
N SER A 24 -13.75 -29.06 -0.33
CA SER A 24 -13.69 -29.39 1.09
C SER A 24 -14.26 -28.32 2.02
N GLY A 25 -14.31 -27.06 1.55
CA GLY A 25 -14.74 -25.92 2.36
C GLY A 25 -13.74 -25.46 3.43
N TYR A 26 -12.54 -26.06 3.53
CA TYR A 26 -11.55 -25.74 4.58
C TYR A 26 -10.83 -24.40 4.42
N PHE A 27 -11.10 -23.63 3.36
CA PHE A 27 -10.68 -22.23 3.32
C PHE A 27 -11.62 -21.34 4.15
N ASN A 28 -12.86 -21.76 4.38
CA ASN A 28 -13.81 -21.02 5.22
C ASN A 28 -13.55 -21.35 6.70
N PRO A 29 -13.30 -20.35 7.56
CA PRO A 29 -13.05 -20.55 8.98
C PRO A 29 -14.17 -21.31 9.71
N ASP A 30 -15.43 -21.20 9.27
CA ASP A 30 -16.56 -21.86 9.91
C ASP A 30 -16.59 -23.39 9.70
N ASN A 31 -15.82 -23.91 8.74
CA ASN A 31 -15.74 -25.33 8.43
C ASN A 31 -14.47 -26.00 8.98
N LEU A 32 -13.61 -25.24 9.67
CA LEU A 32 -12.35 -25.75 10.17
C LEU A 32 -12.53 -26.67 11.38
N PRO A 33 -11.74 -27.76 11.49
CA PRO A 33 -11.58 -28.46 12.76
C PRO A 33 -10.80 -27.55 13.72
N VAL A 34 -11.44 -27.12 14.81
CA VAL A 34 -10.84 -26.20 15.77
C VAL A 34 -10.39 -26.95 17.02
N ALA A 35 -9.19 -26.67 17.51
CA ALA A 35 -8.65 -27.29 18.72
C ALA A 35 -9.44 -26.91 19.98
N LYS A 36 -9.53 -27.81 20.96
CA LYS A 36 -10.17 -27.55 22.26
C LYS A 36 -9.34 -26.59 23.13
N SER A 37 -8.03 -26.58 22.94
CA SER A 37 -7.06 -25.72 23.60
C SER A 37 -6.11 -25.15 22.55
N TYR A 38 -5.80 -23.85 22.64
CA TYR A 38 -4.95 -23.17 21.67
C TYR A 38 -3.56 -22.95 22.28
N PRO A 39 -2.47 -23.16 21.51
CA PRO A 39 -1.15 -22.72 21.91
C PRO A 39 -1.18 -21.23 22.25
N SER A 40 -0.42 -20.77 23.24
CA SER A 40 -0.35 -19.34 23.55
C SER A 40 0.43 -18.59 22.46
N ALA A 41 -0.25 -18.08 21.43
CA ALA A 41 0.38 -17.20 20.45
C ALA A 41 0.37 -15.73 20.94
N GLY A 42 1.51 -15.23 21.38
CA GLY A 42 1.76 -13.79 21.51
C GLY A 42 0.93 -13.05 22.57
N GLY A 43 0.49 -13.73 23.64
CA GLY A 43 -0.24 -13.09 24.75
C GLY A 43 -1.74 -12.90 24.52
N LEU A 44 -2.28 -13.29 23.36
CA LEU A 44 -3.72 -13.36 23.11
C LEU A 44 -4.13 -14.84 23.13
N LYS A 45 -4.97 -15.25 24.10
CA LYS A 45 -5.71 -16.52 24.02
C LYS A 45 -6.81 -16.39 22.93
N ALA A 46 -6.41 -16.22 21.67
CA ALA A 46 -7.33 -16.03 20.58
C ALA A 46 -7.68 -17.38 19.95
N LYS A 47 -8.98 -17.66 19.83
CA LYS A 47 -9.49 -18.85 19.12
C LYS A 47 -9.32 -18.74 17.60
N SER A 48 -9.11 -17.52 17.12
CA SER A 48 -8.97 -17.16 15.71
C SER A 48 -7.59 -16.62 15.39
N TYR A 49 -7.18 -16.78 14.13
CA TYR A 49 -5.96 -16.17 13.58
C TYR A 49 -6.28 -15.56 12.21
N VAL A 50 -6.15 -14.25 12.13
CA VAL A 50 -6.72 -13.43 11.07
C VAL A 50 -5.64 -12.62 10.40
N ILE A 51 -5.61 -12.74 9.07
CA ILE A 51 -4.81 -11.90 8.18
C ILE A 51 -5.76 -11.28 7.16
N MET A 52 -5.61 -9.99 6.93
CA MET A 52 -6.30 -9.28 5.86
C MET A 52 -5.34 -9.15 4.68
N LEU A 53 -5.70 -9.71 3.53
CA LEU A 53 -4.90 -9.50 2.33
C LEU A 53 -4.93 -8.01 1.97
N PRO A 54 -3.77 -7.35 1.75
CA PRO A 54 -3.74 -6.03 1.17
C PRO A 54 -4.47 -6.05 -0.17
N PRO A 55 -5.58 -5.31 -0.31
CA PRO A 55 -6.45 -5.46 -1.47
C PRO A 55 -5.70 -4.95 -2.71
N PRO A 56 -5.41 -5.81 -3.71
CA PRO A 56 -4.68 -5.36 -4.89
C PRO A 56 -5.54 -4.36 -5.68
N ASN A 57 -4.88 -3.33 -6.20
CA ASN A 57 -5.53 -2.31 -7.04
C ASN A 57 -6.04 -2.94 -8.34
N VAL A 58 -7.28 -2.63 -8.74
CA VAL A 58 -7.90 -3.07 -10.02
C VAL A 58 -7.31 -2.36 -11.25
N THR A 59 -5.99 -2.40 -11.40
CA THR A 59 -5.20 -1.67 -12.42
C THR A 59 -4.51 -2.62 -13.41
N GLY A 60 -4.80 -3.92 -13.37
CA GLY A 60 -4.25 -4.97 -14.24
C GLY A 60 -3.83 -6.23 -13.47
N SER A 61 -3.11 -7.15 -14.13
CA SER A 61 -2.54 -8.38 -13.52
C SER A 61 -1.65 -8.17 -12.28
N LEU A 62 -1.46 -9.19 -11.45
CA LEU A 62 -0.45 -9.20 -10.41
C LEU A 62 0.98 -9.29 -10.96
N HIS A 63 1.97 -9.09 -10.08
CA HIS A 63 3.39 -9.26 -10.37
C HIS A 63 4.08 -9.99 -9.20
N MET A 64 5.35 -10.37 -9.33
CA MET A 64 6.06 -11.16 -8.30
C MET A 64 6.07 -10.57 -6.89
N GLY A 65 6.09 -9.25 -6.73
CA GLY A 65 5.88 -8.63 -5.41
C GLY A 65 4.55 -9.00 -4.72
N HIS A 66 3.46 -9.14 -5.49
CA HIS A 66 2.18 -9.61 -4.95
C HIS A 66 2.22 -11.10 -4.62
N ALA A 67 2.90 -11.90 -5.47
CA ALA A 67 3.07 -13.33 -5.23
C ALA A 67 3.88 -13.60 -3.96
N LEU A 68 4.95 -12.84 -3.70
CA LEU A 68 5.71 -12.89 -2.46
C LEU A 68 4.80 -12.60 -1.26
N ASN A 69 4.09 -11.47 -1.30
CA ASN A 69 3.23 -11.05 -0.18
C ASN A 69 2.13 -12.09 0.11
N ALA A 70 1.48 -12.62 -0.93
CA ALA A 70 0.50 -13.69 -0.79
C ALA A 70 1.11 -14.98 -0.21
N THR A 71 2.31 -15.36 -0.65
CA THR A 71 2.98 -16.57 -0.16
C THR A 71 3.35 -16.45 1.32
N ILE A 72 3.88 -15.30 1.76
CA ILE A 72 4.18 -15.02 3.18
C ILE A 72 2.94 -15.17 4.06
N GLN A 73 1.82 -14.59 3.64
CA GLN A 73 0.57 -14.65 4.39
C GLN A 73 -0.01 -16.07 4.41
N ASP A 74 0.01 -16.77 3.28
CA ASP A 74 -0.48 -18.14 3.17
C ASP A 74 0.35 -19.13 4.01
N ILE A 75 1.67 -18.91 4.15
CA ILE A 75 2.52 -19.72 5.03
C ILE A 75 2.02 -19.65 6.48
N LEU A 76 1.78 -18.43 6.97
CA LEU A 76 1.26 -18.21 8.32
C LEU A 76 -0.13 -18.82 8.49
N ILE A 77 -1.02 -18.62 7.52
CA ILE A 77 -2.40 -19.13 7.56
C ILE A 77 -2.42 -20.66 7.57
N ARG A 78 -1.63 -21.32 6.72
CA ARG A 78 -1.55 -22.78 6.67
C ARG A 78 -0.98 -23.36 7.97
N LYS A 79 0.12 -22.82 8.48
CA LYS A 79 0.70 -23.22 9.77
C LYS A 79 -0.33 -23.08 10.89
N LYS A 80 -0.94 -21.90 11.04
CA LYS A 80 -1.92 -21.64 12.10
C LYS A 80 -3.19 -22.48 11.95
N ARG A 81 -3.62 -22.79 10.73
CA ARG A 81 -4.74 -23.71 10.48
C ARG A 81 -4.41 -25.12 10.98
N MET A 82 -3.22 -25.61 10.67
CA MET A 82 -2.72 -26.92 11.11
C MET A 82 -2.44 -26.98 12.62
N GLU A 83 -2.14 -25.84 13.25
CA GLU A 83 -2.07 -25.70 14.72
C GLU A 83 -3.47 -25.66 15.39
N GLY A 84 -4.56 -25.72 14.61
CA GLY A 84 -5.93 -25.82 15.11
C GLY A 84 -6.63 -24.48 15.37
N TYR A 85 -6.08 -23.35 14.91
CA TYR A 85 -6.74 -22.05 15.00
C TYR A 85 -7.88 -21.92 13.99
N LYS A 86 -8.92 -21.16 14.35
CA LYS A 86 -9.94 -20.71 13.39
C LYS A 86 -9.34 -19.62 12.48
N THR A 87 -8.74 -20.01 11.36
CA THR A 87 -8.01 -19.09 10.48
C THR A 87 -8.92 -18.36 9.49
N LEU A 88 -8.84 -17.04 9.46
CA LEU A 88 -9.45 -16.22 8.41
C LEU A 88 -8.37 -15.49 7.64
N TRP A 89 -8.23 -15.82 6.35
CA TRP A 89 -7.48 -15.00 5.41
C TRP A 89 -8.46 -14.33 4.46
N LEU A 90 -8.75 -13.05 4.71
CA LEU A 90 -9.79 -12.33 3.99
C LEU A 90 -9.21 -11.72 2.71
N PRO A 91 -9.69 -12.14 1.52
CA PRO A 91 -9.27 -11.57 0.25
C PRO A 91 -10.12 -10.35 -0.11
N GLY A 92 -9.59 -9.51 -0.99
CA GLY A 92 -10.38 -8.45 -1.61
C GLY A 92 -9.60 -7.65 -2.62
N THR A 93 -10.26 -6.68 -3.25
CA THR A 93 -9.65 -5.78 -4.24
C THR A 93 -9.97 -4.33 -3.93
N ASP A 94 -9.07 -3.44 -4.32
CA ASP A 94 -9.23 -2.00 -4.11
C ASP A 94 -9.63 -1.31 -5.41
N HIS A 95 -10.67 -0.49 -5.36
CA HIS A 95 -11.11 0.38 -6.45
C HIS A 95 -9.99 1.32 -6.92
N ALA A 96 -9.02 1.64 -6.05
CA ALA A 96 -7.81 2.39 -6.33
C ALA A 96 -8.03 3.79 -6.96
N GLY A 97 -9.25 4.33 -6.85
CA GLY A 97 -9.69 5.64 -7.32
C GLY A 97 -9.01 6.08 -8.62
N ILE A 98 -8.17 7.10 -8.49
CA ILE A 98 -7.45 7.73 -9.58
C ILE A 98 -6.47 6.81 -10.33
N ALA A 99 -5.92 5.77 -9.71
CA ALA A 99 -5.05 4.82 -10.39
C ALA A 99 -5.84 4.02 -11.44
N THR A 100 -6.99 3.47 -11.05
CA THR A 100 -7.90 2.77 -11.97
C THR A 100 -8.42 3.71 -13.05
N GLN A 101 -8.90 4.89 -12.66
CA GLN A 101 -9.37 5.89 -13.61
C GLN A 101 -8.30 6.23 -14.66
N ASN A 102 -7.04 6.42 -14.27
CA ASN A 102 -5.96 6.72 -15.22
C ASN A 102 -5.65 5.54 -16.17
N VAL A 103 -5.76 4.29 -15.71
CA VAL A 103 -5.56 3.13 -16.59
C VAL A 103 -6.70 3.01 -17.61
N VAL A 104 -7.94 3.22 -17.18
CA VAL A 104 -9.12 3.25 -18.06
C VAL A 104 -9.04 4.41 -19.06
N GLU A 105 -8.68 5.61 -18.62
CA GLU A 105 -8.43 6.76 -19.50
C GLU A 105 -7.32 6.48 -20.52
N LYS A 106 -6.23 5.79 -20.13
CA LYS A 106 -5.15 5.40 -21.05
C LYS A 106 -5.63 4.41 -22.12
N LYS A 107 -6.56 3.51 -21.80
CA LYS A 107 -7.18 2.59 -22.77
C LYS A 107 -7.95 3.38 -23.83
N PHE A 108 -8.87 4.25 -23.42
CA PHE A 108 -9.67 5.08 -24.34
C PHE A 108 -8.85 6.12 -25.12
N LYS A 109 -7.77 6.63 -24.53
CA LYS A 109 -6.86 7.55 -25.24
C LYS A 109 -6.24 6.90 -26.49
N LYS A 110 -6.01 5.57 -26.48
CA LYS A 110 -5.54 4.85 -27.68
C LYS A 110 -6.59 4.81 -28.80
N GLU A 111 -7.86 4.94 -28.43
CA GLU A 111 -9.01 5.02 -29.34
C GLU A 111 -9.35 6.47 -29.71
N GLY A 112 -8.57 7.45 -29.24
CA GLY A 112 -8.80 8.87 -29.50
C GLY A 112 -9.93 9.51 -28.67
N ILE A 113 -10.50 8.78 -27.70
CA ILE A 113 -11.65 9.21 -26.90
C ILE A 113 -11.17 9.66 -25.51
N SER A 114 -11.62 10.82 -25.05
CA SER A 114 -11.42 11.30 -23.68
C SER A 114 -12.60 10.98 -22.78
N ARG A 115 -12.39 10.98 -21.46
CA ARG A 115 -13.49 10.85 -20.49
C ARG A 115 -14.57 11.92 -20.66
N HIS A 116 -14.18 13.11 -21.12
CA HIS A 116 -15.10 14.23 -21.30
C HIS A 116 -16.01 14.02 -22.50
N ASP A 117 -15.55 13.30 -23.53
CA ASP A 117 -16.35 12.94 -24.70
C ASP A 117 -17.42 11.90 -24.35
N LEU A 118 -17.13 11.00 -23.40
CA LEU A 118 -18.07 9.98 -22.93
C LEU A 118 -19.12 10.53 -21.96
N GLY A 119 -18.76 11.55 -21.18
CA GLY A 119 -19.54 11.98 -20.02
C GLY A 119 -19.36 11.06 -18.80
N ARG A 120 -19.76 11.55 -17.62
CA ARG A 120 -19.48 10.88 -16.33
C ARG A 120 -20.14 9.50 -16.22
N GLU A 121 -21.42 9.38 -16.57
CA GLU A 121 -22.18 8.14 -16.40
C GLU A 121 -21.59 6.99 -17.21
N LYS A 122 -21.46 7.19 -18.53
CA LYS A 122 -20.86 6.18 -19.43
C LYS A 122 -19.41 5.87 -19.05
N PHE A 123 -18.63 6.86 -18.63
CA PHE A 123 -17.28 6.60 -18.16
C PHE A 123 -17.27 5.68 -16.93
N LEU A 124 -18.15 5.91 -15.95
CA LEU A 124 -18.26 5.07 -14.76
C LEU A 124 -18.69 3.64 -15.08
N GLU A 125 -19.63 3.45 -16.03
CA GLU A 125 -19.99 2.12 -16.54
C GLU A 125 -18.75 1.38 -17.08
N LYS A 126 -17.91 2.07 -17.86
CA LYS A 126 -16.66 1.49 -18.37
C LYS A 126 -15.63 1.18 -17.30
N VAL A 127 -15.58 1.95 -16.22
CA VAL A 127 -14.72 1.64 -15.07
C VAL A 127 -15.23 0.42 -14.31
N TRP A 128 -16.54 0.23 -14.18
CA TRP A 128 -17.13 -0.98 -13.59
C TRP A 128 -16.86 -2.24 -14.45
N GLU A 129 -17.03 -2.15 -15.77
CA GLU A 129 -16.65 -3.24 -16.70
C GLU A 129 -15.18 -3.64 -16.51
N TRP A 130 -14.29 -2.65 -16.42
CA TRP A 130 -12.86 -2.87 -16.15
C TRP A 130 -12.63 -3.55 -14.80
N LYS A 131 -13.33 -3.12 -13.73
CA LYS A 131 -13.23 -3.74 -12.41
C LYS A 131 -13.64 -5.21 -12.46
N GLU A 132 -14.70 -5.56 -13.18
CA GLU A 132 -15.15 -6.96 -13.26
C GLU A 132 -14.13 -7.84 -14.00
N GLU A 133 -13.59 -7.37 -15.13
CA GLU A 133 -12.57 -8.11 -15.88
C GLU A 133 -11.29 -8.33 -15.05
N TYR A 134 -10.70 -7.24 -14.55
CA TYR A 134 -9.41 -7.31 -13.88
C TYR A 134 -9.48 -7.75 -12.42
N GLY A 135 -10.58 -7.48 -11.72
CA GLY A 135 -10.82 -7.98 -10.37
C GLY A 135 -10.86 -9.51 -10.36
N ASN A 136 -11.61 -10.11 -11.28
CA ASN A 136 -11.67 -11.58 -11.40
C ASN A 136 -10.31 -12.18 -11.78
N LYS A 137 -9.58 -11.54 -12.70
CA LYS A 137 -8.22 -11.96 -13.08
C LYS A 137 -7.26 -11.94 -11.89
N ILE A 138 -7.28 -10.89 -11.07
CA ILE A 138 -6.44 -10.78 -9.86
C ILE A 138 -6.72 -11.94 -8.89
N LEU A 139 -8.01 -12.24 -8.64
CA LEU A 139 -8.39 -13.32 -7.73
C LEU A 139 -7.99 -14.69 -8.29
N ASP A 140 -8.13 -14.90 -9.60
CA ASP A 140 -7.68 -16.13 -10.26
C ASP A 140 -6.15 -16.32 -10.16
N GLN A 141 -5.38 -15.26 -10.33
CA GLN A 141 -3.92 -15.30 -10.14
C GLN A 141 -3.54 -15.74 -8.72
N LEU A 142 -4.23 -15.25 -7.70
CA LEU A 142 -4.01 -15.68 -6.31
C LEU A 142 -4.39 -17.16 -6.11
N LYS A 143 -5.49 -17.62 -6.70
CA LYS A 143 -5.90 -19.04 -6.68
C LYS A 143 -4.84 -19.93 -7.33
N ARG A 144 -4.31 -19.53 -8.50
CA ARG A 144 -3.24 -20.24 -9.22
C ARG A 144 -1.92 -20.29 -8.45
N ILE A 145 -1.61 -19.30 -7.62
CA ILE A 145 -0.47 -19.34 -6.68
C ILE A 145 -0.72 -20.32 -5.51
N GLY A 146 -1.95 -20.82 -5.34
CA GLY A 146 -2.33 -21.72 -4.25
C GLY A 146 -2.74 -20.99 -2.97
N ALA A 147 -3.18 -19.73 -3.06
CA ALA A 147 -3.66 -18.99 -1.91
C ALA A 147 -4.87 -19.68 -1.26
N SER A 148 -4.81 -19.94 0.06
CA SER A 148 -5.90 -20.55 0.83
C SER A 148 -6.85 -19.52 1.47
N CYS A 149 -7.14 -18.44 0.74
CA CYS A 149 -8.05 -17.37 1.16
C CYS A 149 -9.49 -17.87 1.29
N ASP A 150 -10.25 -17.25 2.19
CA ASP A 150 -11.70 -17.43 2.22
C ASP A 150 -12.38 -16.61 1.12
N TRP A 151 -12.52 -17.24 -0.04
CA TRP A 151 -13.17 -16.61 -1.19
C TRP A 151 -14.64 -16.24 -0.94
N SER A 152 -15.33 -16.89 0.00
CA SER A 152 -16.74 -16.59 0.32
C SER A 152 -16.92 -15.22 0.98
N ARG A 153 -15.86 -14.69 1.61
CA ARG A 153 -15.81 -13.37 2.27
C ARG A 153 -15.06 -12.31 1.45
N THR A 154 -14.89 -12.52 0.14
CA THR A 154 -14.21 -11.55 -0.73
C THR A 154 -14.89 -10.17 -0.64
N ARG A 155 -14.09 -9.12 -0.48
CA ARG A 155 -14.56 -7.73 -0.38
C ARG A 155 -14.05 -6.86 -1.52
N PHE A 156 -14.80 -5.81 -1.83
CA PHE A 156 -14.37 -4.75 -2.73
C PHE A 156 -14.57 -3.40 -2.04
N THR A 157 -13.60 -2.50 -2.12
CA THR A 157 -13.66 -1.24 -1.35
C THR A 157 -14.85 -0.35 -1.71
N MET A 158 -15.54 -0.57 -2.84
CA MET A 158 -16.80 0.11 -3.19
C MET A 158 -18.03 -0.82 -3.26
N ASP A 159 -18.00 -2.00 -2.62
CA ASP A 159 -19.23 -2.80 -2.45
C ASP A 159 -20.23 -2.11 -1.50
N ASP A 160 -21.50 -2.52 -1.55
CA ASP A 160 -22.58 -1.82 -0.85
C ASP A 160 -22.39 -1.73 0.67
N ASN A 161 -21.82 -2.77 1.29
CA ASN A 161 -21.58 -2.78 2.73
C ASN A 161 -20.35 -1.94 3.09
N TYR A 162 -19.29 -2.02 2.29
CA TYR A 162 -18.10 -1.18 2.46
C TYR A 162 -18.42 0.30 2.25
N ARG A 163 -19.30 0.63 1.31
CA ARG A 163 -19.77 2.00 1.09
C ARG A 163 -20.46 2.58 2.33
N LYS A 164 -21.30 1.80 3.02
CA LYS A 164 -21.95 2.23 4.28
C LYS A 164 -20.92 2.54 5.35
N ALA A 165 -19.85 1.74 5.46
CA ALA A 165 -18.74 2.01 6.36
C ALA A 165 -18.07 3.35 6.06
N VAL A 166 -17.75 3.61 4.80
CA VAL A 166 -17.12 4.88 4.38
C VAL A 166 -18.02 6.09 4.68
N GLU A 167 -19.32 5.97 4.41
CA GLU A 167 -20.31 7.02 4.69
C GLU A 167 -20.44 7.29 6.19
N GLU A 168 -20.48 6.25 7.02
CA GLU A 168 -20.54 6.38 8.49
C GLU A 168 -19.25 6.99 9.05
N ALA A 169 -18.08 6.56 8.56
CA ALA A 169 -16.79 7.09 8.98
C ALA A 169 -16.67 8.60 8.69
N PHE A 170 -17.10 9.03 7.50
CA PHE A 170 -17.13 10.45 7.14
C PHE A 170 -18.05 11.23 8.09
N LEU A 171 -19.26 10.72 8.32
CA LEU A 171 -20.24 11.39 9.17
C LEU A 171 -19.75 11.51 10.63
N HIS A 172 -19.13 10.46 11.17
CA HIS A 172 -18.54 10.46 12.51
C HIS A 172 -17.45 11.52 12.64
N TYR A 173 -16.46 11.51 11.75
CA TYR A 173 -15.36 12.48 11.79
C TYR A 173 -15.86 13.92 11.60
N TYR A 174 -16.88 14.13 10.76
CA TYR A 174 -17.51 15.43 10.58
C TYR A 174 -18.24 15.90 11.85
N LYS A 175 -19.07 15.05 12.46
CA LYS A 175 -19.78 15.36 13.73
C LYS A 175 -18.81 15.66 14.87
N LYS A 176 -17.63 15.03 14.88
CA LYS A 176 -16.56 15.28 15.87
C LYS A 176 -15.74 16.56 15.58
N GLY A 177 -15.99 17.24 14.45
CA GLY A 177 -15.25 18.44 14.06
C GLY A 177 -13.81 18.16 13.58
N LEU A 178 -13.51 16.91 13.25
CA LEU A 178 -12.23 16.48 12.69
C LEU A 178 -12.18 16.64 11.17
N ILE A 179 -13.31 16.46 10.47
CA ILE A 179 -13.43 16.83 9.06
C ILE A 179 -13.91 18.26 8.95
N TYR A 180 -13.22 19.05 8.13
CA TYR A 180 -13.60 20.43 7.82
C TYR A 180 -13.24 20.77 6.38
N GLN A 181 -13.85 21.82 5.85
CA GLN A 181 -13.48 22.38 4.55
C GLN A 181 -12.53 23.56 4.78
N GLY A 182 -11.47 23.64 3.99
CA GLY A 182 -10.50 24.74 4.06
C GLY A 182 -9.94 25.08 2.69
N GLU A 183 -9.49 26.32 2.53
CA GLU A 183 -8.72 26.74 1.36
C GLU A 183 -7.23 26.66 1.70
N ARG A 184 -6.48 25.83 0.97
CA ARG A 184 -5.03 25.67 1.15
C ARG A 184 -4.35 25.54 -0.20
N VAL A 185 -3.06 25.87 -0.25
CA VAL A 185 -2.23 25.48 -1.38
C VAL A 185 -2.02 23.97 -1.33
N ILE A 186 -2.46 23.30 -2.38
CA ILE A 186 -2.38 21.85 -2.54
C ILE A 186 -1.51 21.49 -3.73
N ASN A 187 -1.03 20.26 -3.76
CA ASN A 187 -0.39 19.70 -4.95
C ASN A 187 -1.46 19.45 -6.02
N TRP A 188 -1.41 20.20 -7.13
CA TRP A 188 -2.35 20.05 -8.23
C TRP A 188 -1.70 19.42 -9.45
N CYS A 189 -2.32 18.36 -9.98
CA CYS A 189 -1.90 17.76 -11.24
C CYS A 189 -2.65 18.38 -12.41
N LYS A 190 -2.03 19.30 -13.14
CA LYS A 190 -2.62 19.96 -14.33
C LYS A 190 -3.06 19.02 -15.45
N ARG A 191 -2.50 17.80 -15.52
CA ARG A 191 -2.94 16.78 -16.49
C ARG A 191 -4.14 15.97 -16.00
N CYS A 192 -4.15 15.56 -14.73
CA CYS A 192 -5.24 14.74 -14.18
C CYS A 192 -6.43 15.59 -13.69
N GLN A 193 -6.21 16.90 -13.52
CA GLN A 193 -7.18 17.87 -12.98
C GLN A 193 -7.70 17.45 -11.60
N THR A 194 -6.77 17.09 -10.71
CA THR A 194 -7.09 16.68 -9.34
C THR A 194 -5.96 17.02 -8.38
N SER A 195 -6.34 17.21 -7.12
CA SER A 195 -5.44 17.26 -5.97
C SER A 195 -4.68 15.94 -5.77
N LEU A 196 -3.51 16.06 -5.16
CA LEU A 196 -2.63 14.97 -4.73
C LEU A 196 -2.18 15.21 -3.28
N SER A 197 -2.08 14.14 -2.49
CA SER A 197 -1.38 14.21 -1.20
C SER A 197 0.13 14.25 -1.40
N ASP A 198 0.88 14.74 -0.40
CA ASP A 198 2.35 14.78 -0.44
C ASP A 198 2.97 13.37 -0.65
N LEU A 199 2.29 12.34 -0.14
CA LEU A 199 2.70 10.95 -0.26
C LEU A 199 2.45 10.35 -1.65
N GLU A 200 1.74 11.04 -2.53
CA GLU A 200 1.50 10.65 -3.93
C GLU A 200 2.45 11.37 -4.90
N LEU A 201 3.49 12.03 -4.41
CA LEU A 201 4.47 12.73 -5.25
C LEU A 201 5.70 11.86 -5.49
N GLU A 202 6.18 11.85 -6.73
CA GLU A 202 7.51 11.32 -7.07
C GLU A 202 8.45 12.49 -7.31
N HIS A 203 9.67 12.40 -6.77
CA HIS A 203 10.69 13.42 -6.95
C HIS A 203 11.75 12.91 -7.92
N GLU A 204 11.93 13.63 -9.01
CA GLU A 204 12.97 13.36 -10.00
C GLU A 204 13.99 14.49 -10.02
N GLU A 205 15.26 14.14 -10.14
CA GLU A 205 16.34 15.10 -10.27
C GLU A 205 16.44 15.56 -11.72
N GLU A 206 16.23 16.85 -11.95
CA GLU A 206 16.31 17.47 -13.28
C GLU A 206 17.40 18.54 -13.31
N LYS A 207 18.14 18.60 -14.42
CA LYS A 207 19.06 19.70 -14.71
C LYS A 207 18.23 20.95 -14.95
N GLY A 208 18.27 21.87 -14.00
CA GLY A 208 17.58 23.16 -14.06
C GLY A 208 18.54 24.33 -14.04
N LYS A 209 17.96 25.53 -13.95
CA LYS A 209 18.67 26.80 -13.80
C LYS A 209 18.22 27.47 -12.51
N LEU A 210 19.18 28.04 -11.78
CA LEU A 210 18.93 28.93 -10.66
C LEU A 210 19.19 30.37 -11.13
N TYR A 211 18.14 31.18 -11.11
CA TYR A 211 18.17 32.57 -11.57
C TYR A 211 18.38 33.50 -10.38
N PHE A 212 19.34 34.40 -10.48
CA PHE A 212 19.62 35.44 -9.48
C PHE A 212 19.10 36.77 -10.02
N ILE A 213 17.97 37.23 -9.46
CA ILE A 213 17.19 38.36 -10.00
C ILE A 213 17.28 39.55 -9.05
N LYS A 214 17.53 40.74 -9.59
CA LYS A 214 17.60 42.01 -8.87
C LYS A 214 16.21 42.58 -8.66
N TYR A 215 15.86 42.84 -7.40
CA TYR A 215 14.61 43.46 -6.97
C TYR A 215 14.93 44.87 -6.44
N PRO A 216 14.62 45.93 -7.19
CA PRO A 216 14.94 47.30 -6.79
C PRO A 216 14.21 47.73 -5.51
N ILE A 217 14.92 48.34 -4.56
CA ILE A 217 14.33 48.89 -3.33
C ILE A 217 13.67 50.25 -3.62
N VAL A 218 12.49 50.49 -3.04
CA VAL A 218 11.74 51.74 -3.22
C VAL A 218 12.44 52.89 -2.48
N LYS A 219 13.06 53.85 -3.20
CA LYS A 219 13.45 55.17 -2.67
C LYS A 219 13.53 56.26 -3.76
N ASN A 220 12.92 57.44 -3.51
CA ASN A 220 13.50 58.74 -3.86
C ASN A 220 13.55 59.11 -5.35
N SER A 221 14.50 58.52 -6.07
CA SER A 221 14.90 58.77 -7.46
C SER A 221 16.40 58.41 -7.56
N LYS A 222 16.72 57.27 -8.21
CA LYS A 222 18.00 56.79 -8.79
C LYS A 222 18.25 55.32 -8.41
N LEU A 223 18.35 54.45 -9.43
CA LEU A 223 18.55 53.00 -9.34
C LEU A 223 19.90 52.59 -8.69
N GLN A 224 20.03 52.58 -7.36
CA GLN A 224 21.27 52.06 -6.74
C GLN A 224 21.15 51.14 -5.50
N ASP A 225 19.96 50.81 -5.00
CA ASP A 225 19.81 49.77 -3.96
C ASP A 225 18.86 48.66 -4.47
N TYR A 226 19.34 47.41 -4.57
CA TYR A 226 18.53 46.23 -4.93
C TYR A 226 18.84 45.04 -4.02
N ILE A 227 17.89 44.13 -3.86
CA ILE A 227 18.10 42.82 -3.25
C ILE A 227 18.17 41.75 -4.34
N ILE A 228 19.08 40.79 -4.23
CA ILE A 228 19.18 39.68 -5.18
C ILE A 228 18.40 38.49 -4.61
N VAL A 229 17.44 37.99 -5.37
CA VAL A 229 16.63 36.82 -5.02
C VAL A 229 17.01 35.64 -5.92
N ALA A 230 17.21 34.47 -5.32
CA ALA A 230 17.46 33.23 -6.06
C ALA A 230 16.15 32.45 -6.28
N THR A 231 15.87 32.01 -7.51
CA THR A 231 14.68 31.20 -7.84
C THR A 231 14.93 30.24 -8.99
N THR A 232 14.31 29.06 -8.94
CA THR A 232 14.26 28.10 -10.06
C THR A 232 13.05 28.31 -10.97
N ARG A 233 12.09 29.15 -10.54
CA ARG A 233 10.83 29.43 -11.23
C ARG A 233 10.64 30.93 -11.43
N PRO A 234 11.36 31.58 -12.36
CA PRO A 234 11.26 33.03 -12.55
C PRO A 234 9.84 33.42 -13.01
N GLU A 235 9.10 32.58 -13.74
CA GLU A 235 7.71 32.85 -14.12
C GLU A 235 6.78 33.09 -12.92
N THR A 236 7.09 32.49 -11.78
CA THR A 236 6.27 32.65 -10.57
C THR A 236 6.44 34.01 -9.90
N MET A 237 7.50 34.75 -10.25
CA MET A 237 7.77 36.06 -9.65
C MET A 237 6.64 37.06 -9.86
N LEU A 238 5.87 36.93 -10.94
CA LEU A 238 4.74 37.80 -11.25
C LEU A 238 3.67 37.78 -10.13
N GLY A 239 3.65 36.72 -9.32
CA GLY A 239 2.75 36.54 -8.18
C GLY A 239 3.37 36.90 -6.82
N ASP A 240 4.58 37.45 -6.78
CA ASP A 240 5.27 37.71 -5.51
C ASP A 240 4.61 38.79 -4.69
N THR A 241 4.52 38.55 -3.39
CA THR A 241 3.83 39.44 -2.44
C THR A 241 4.73 39.91 -1.31
N ALA A 242 5.92 39.31 -1.18
CA ALA A 242 7.02 39.76 -0.34
C ALA A 242 8.35 39.14 -0.81
N VAL A 243 9.45 39.62 -0.24
CA VAL A 243 10.73 38.90 -0.21
C VAL A 243 11.03 38.58 1.25
N ALA A 244 11.32 37.31 1.55
CA ALA A 244 11.63 36.83 2.89
C ALA A 244 13.13 36.60 3.07
N VAL A 245 13.64 37.01 4.22
CA VAL A 245 15.03 36.79 4.68
C VAL A 245 15.03 36.13 6.05
N ASN A 246 16.12 35.47 6.43
CA ASN A 246 16.21 34.89 7.77
C ASN A 246 16.40 36.01 8.83
N PRO A 247 15.71 35.99 9.99
CA PRO A 247 15.85 37.00 11.04
C PRO A 247 17.28 37.14 11.59
N ASN A 248 18.05 36.06 11.55
CA ASN A 248 19.42 36.00 12.05
C ASN A 248 20.47 36.25 10.95
N ASP A 249 20.07 36.74 9.78
CA ASP A 249 20.98 37.11 8.70
C ASP A 249 21.34 38.59 8.77
N GLU A 250 22.54 38.90 9.28
CA GLU A 250 23.04 40.26 9.45
C GLU A 250 23.05 41.06 8.13
N ARG A 251 23.16 40.40 6.97
CA ARG A 251 23.20 41.06 5.64
C ARG A 251 21.93 41.84 5.33
N TYR A 252 20.80 41.42 5.88
CA TYR A 252 19.47 41.93 5.49
C TYR A 252 18.71 42.62 6.62
N LYS A 253 19.25 42.69 7.85
CA LYS A 253 18.56 43.27 9.01
C LYS A 253 18.04 44.69 8.76
N ASP A 254 18.86 45.55 8.17
CA ASP A 254 18.49 46.94 7.87
C ASP A 254 17.50 47.09 6.70
N LEU A 255 17.18 45.98 6.01
CA LEU A 255 16.26 45.94 4.88
C LEU A 255 14.86 45.44 5.26
N VAL A 256 14.72 44.73 6.38
CA VAL A 256 13.42 44.25 6.86
C VAL A 256 12.47 45.44 7.11
N GLY A 257 11.24 45.32 6.62
CA GLY A 257 10.22 46.38 6.67
C GLY A 257 10.29 47.40 5.53
N LYS A 258 11.36 47.45 4.74
CA LYS A 258 11.41 48.26 3.52
C LYS A 258 10.55 47.64 2.42
N LYS A 259 10.18 48.46 1.44
CA LYS A 259 9.47 48.03 0.23
C LYS A 259 10.42 47.94 -0.95
N LEU A 260 10.11 47.06 -1.87
CA LEU A 260 10.79 46.88 -3.14
C LEU A 260 9.77 46.87 -4.29
N ILE A 261 10.24 47.19 -5.49
CA ILE A 261 9.45 47.09 -6.72
C ILE A 261 9.68 45.71 -7.30
N LEU A 262 8.60 44.93 -7.42
CA LEU A 262 8.60 43.69 -8.16
C LEU A 262 8.78 44.00 -9.66
N PRO A 263 9.87 43.54 -10.30
CA PRO A 263 10.13 43.80 -11.71
C PRO A 263 8.99 43.33 -12.63
N ILE A 264 8.91 43.92 -13.82
CA ILE A 264 7.91 43.64 -14.87
C ILE A 264 6.49 44.12 -14.53
N VAL A 265 5.95 43.74 -13.37
CA VAL A 265 4.59 44.12 -12.94
C VAL A 265 4.53 45.41 -12.14
N ASN A 266 5.69 45.95 -11.74
CA ASN A 266 5.84 47.22 -11.01
C ASN A 266 4.99 47.31 -9.73
N ARG A 267 4.86 46.19 -9.01
CA ARG A 267 4.11 46.11 -7.75
C ARG A 267 5.03 46.37 -6.56
N GLU A 268 4.63 47.22 -5.62
CA GLU A 268 5.33 47.36 -4.34
C GLU A 268 5.06 46.16 -3.44
N ILE A 269 6.11 45.50 -2.96
CA ILE A 269 6.02 44.40 -1.98
C ILE A 269 7.03 44.61 -0.83
N PRO A 270 6.71 44.19 0.40
CA PRO A 270 7.59 44.32 1.57
C PRO A 270 8.73 43.30 1.59
N ILE A 271 9.79 43.64 2.32
CA ILE A 271 10.81 42.70 2.80
C ILE A 271 10.43 42.27 4.22
N ILE A 272 10.28 40.96 4.43
CA ILE A 272 9.90 40.37 5.71
C ILE A 272 11.00 39.44 6.25
N SER A 273 10.97 39.16 7.55
CA SER A 273 11.87 38.21 8.19
C SER A 273 11.10 36.95 8.62
N ASP A 274 11.55 35.76 8.21
CA ASP A 274 10.91 34.48 8.56
C ASP A 274 11.93 33.37 8.81
N ASP A 275 11.73 32.59 9.88
CA ASP A 275 12.66 31.54 10.30
C ASP A 275 12.73 30.35 9.33
N ALA A 276 11.76 30.20 8.42
CA ALA A 276 11.78 29.15 7.41
C ALA A 276 12.86 29.37 6.32
N ILE A 277 13.52 30.53 6.29
CA ILE A 277 14.52 30.87 5.26
C ILE A 277 15.90 30.37 5.67
N GLU A 278 16.54 29.58 4.81
CA GLU A 278 17.94 29.16 4.98
C GLU A 278 18.91 30.27 4.54
N LYS A 279 19.85 30.66 5.41
CA LYS A 279 20.78 31.78 5.15
C LYS A 279 21.78 31.46 4.05
N GLU A 280 22.25 30.22 4.03
CA GLU A 280 23.32 29.74 3.16
C GLU A 280 22.81 29.36 1.76
N PHE A 281 21.48 29.19 1.59
CA PHE A 281 20.91 28.82 0.30
C PHE A 281 20.74 30.03 -0.63
N GLY A 282 21.38 29.98 -1.79
CA GLY A 282 21.29 31.03 -2.80
C GLY A 282 21.87 32.34 -2.26
N THR A 283 21.03 33.35 -2.07
CA THR A 283 21.42 34.64 -1.49
C THR A 283 21.05 34.78 -0.02
N GLY A 284 20.23 33.88 0.55
CA GLY A 284 19.57 34.09 1.84
C GLY A 284 18.32 34.98 1.77
N ALA A 285 17.94 35.43 0.56
CA ALA A 285 16.69 36.14 0.26
C ALA A 285 15.85 35.37 -0.76
N VAL A 286 14.60 35.07 -0.40
CA VAL A 286 13.70 34.20 -1.18
C VAL A 286 12.43 34.97 -1.52
N LYS A 287 11.97 34.85 -2.77
CA LYS A 287 10.66 35.39 -3.16
C LYS A 287 9.52 34.64 -2.46
N VAL A 288 8.48 35.35 -2.05
CA VAL A 288 7.27 34.75 -1.47
C VAL A 288 6.13 34.85 -2.47
N THR A 289 5.78 33.73 -3.10
CA THR A 289 4.67 33.58 -4.05
C THR A 289 3.56 32.69 -3.46
N PRO A 290 2.65 33.25 -2.64
CA PRO A 290 1.84 32.48 -1.70
C PRO A 290 0.94 31.41 -2.34
N ASN A 291 0.48 31.62 -3.57
CA ASN A 291 -0.47 30.71 -4.23
C ASN A 291 0.21 29.62 -5.08
N HIS A 292 1.53 29.64 -5.22
CA HIS A 292 2.27 28.71 -6.11
C HIS A 292 3.40 27.96 -5.40
N SER A 293 3.45 28.04 -4.07
CA SER A 293 4.38 27.31 -3.20
C SER A 293 3.72 27.09 -1.84
N ILE A 294 3.83 25.87 -1.30
CA ILE A 294 3.27 25.52 0.01
C ILE A 294 3.99 26.27 1.12
N ILE A 295 5.32 26.32 1.08
CA ILE A 295 6.14 27.05 2.07
C ILE A 295 5.81 28.55 2.03
N ASP A 296 5.72 29.13 0.83
CA ASP A 296 5.40 30.55 0.65
C ASP A 296 3.98 30.87 1.15
N SER A 297 3.04 29.94 1.00
CA SER A 297 1.69 30.07 1.55
C SER A 297 1.73 30.15 3.08
N GLU A 298 2.53 29.31 3.73
CA GLU A 298 2.66 29.31 5.19
C GLU A 298 3.34 30.58 5.71
N ILE A 299 4.36 31.07 5.00
CA ILE A 299 4.98 32.39 5.28
C ILE A 299 3.92 33.48 5.13
N ALA A 300 3.12 33.45 4.05
CA ALA A 300 2.07 34.42 3.84
C ALA A 300 1.01 34.44 4.95
N ASP A 301 0.65 33.27 5.48
CA ASP A 301 -0.30 33.16 6.59
C ASP A 301 0.29 33.74 7.88
N ARG A 302 1.58 33.47 8.18
CA ARG A 302 2.28 34.03 9.36
C ARG A 302 2.39 35.55 9.33
N HIS A 303 2.59 36.12 8.14
CA HIS A 303 2.84 37.56 7.94
C HIS A 303 1.63 38.32 7.37
N ASN A 304 0.47 37.66 7.22
CA ASN A 304 -0.76 38.21 6.66
C ASN A 304 -0.56 38.89 5.29
N LEU A 305 0.16 38.21 4.39
CA LEU A 305 0.49 38.74 3.06
C LEU A 305 -0.67 38.60 2.07
N PRO A 306 -0.80 39.52 1.09
CA PRO A 306 -1.74 39.37 -0.02
C PRO A 306 -1.47 38.09 -0.84
N ARG A 307 -2.48 37.59 -1.54
CA ARG A 307 -2.39 36.38 -2.37
C ARG A 307 -2.72 36.70 -3.83
N VAL A 308 -1.91 36.21 -4.77
CA VAL A 308 -2.07 36.48 -6.22
C VAL A 308 -1.97 35.18 -7.00
N THR A 309 -3.02 34.84 -7.75
CA THR A 309 -3.08 33.61 -8.56
C THR A 309 -2.69 33.88 -10.00
N ILE A 310 -1.41 33.67 -10.32
CA ILE A 310 -0.85 33.90 -11.67
C ILE A 310 -0.89 32.70 -12.61
N ILE A 311 -1.12 31.49 -12.11
CA ILE A 311 -1.22 30.24 -12.90
C ILE A 311 -2.58 29.61 -12.57
N ASN A 312 -3.29 29.10 -13.57
CA ASN A 312 -4.59 28.43 -13.38
C ASN A 312 -4.46 26.89 -13.32
N ALA A 313 -5.60 26.21 -13.10
CA ALA A 313 -5.69 24.74 -13.00
C ALA A 313 -5.10 23.97 -14.20
N TYR A 314 -5.02 24.60 -15.36
CA TYR A 314 -4.53 24.01 -16.61
C TYR A 314 -3.03 24.28 -16.83
N GLY A 315 -2.35 24.94 -15.88
CA GLY A 315 -0.95 25.35 -16.03
C GLY A 315 -0.77 26.45 -17.06
N LYS A 316 -1.77 27.34 -17.22
CA LYS A 316 -1.68 28.54 -18.05
C LYS A 316 -1.68 29.79 -17.19
N MET A 317 -0.99 30.82 -17.64
CA MET A 317 -0.94 32.10 -16.94
C MET A 317 -2.31 32.80 -16.95
N THR A 318 -2.68 33.40 -15.82
CA THR A 318 -3.93 34.18 -15.66
C THR A 318 -3.75 35.63 -16.09
N ASP A 319 -4.84 36.41 -16.07
CA ASP A 319 -4.78 37.86 -16.29
C ASP A 319 -3.97 38.58 -15.20
N ASP A 320 -3.92 38.04 -13.97
CA ASP A 320 -3.18 38.60 -12.84
C ASP A 320 -1.67 38.47 -13.01
N ALA A 321 -1.20 37.59 -13.92
CA ALA A 321 0.20 37.55 -14.34
C ALA A 321 0.58 38.76 -15.23
N GLY A 322 -0.40 39.56 -15.67
CA GLY A 322 -0.25 40.66 -16.61
C GLY A 322 -0.67 40.27 -18.02
N LYS A 323 -1.29 41.23 -18.74
CA LYS A 323 -1.86 41.01 -20.09
C LYS A 323 -0.89 40.42 -21.11
N TYR A 324 0.41 40.71 -20.95
CA TYR A 324 1.45 40.20 -21.84
C TYR A 324 1.73 38.70 -21.67
N PHE A 325 1.44 38.15 -20.49
CA PHE A 325 1.68 36.75 -20.15
C PHE A 325 0.41 35.91 -20.15
N ALA A 326 -0.77 36.53 -20.00
CA ALA A 326 -2.06 35.85 -19.92
C ALA A 326 -2.26 34.83 -21.06
N GLY A 327 -2.67 33.61 -20.71
CA GLY A 327 -2.94 32.50 -21.63
C GLY A 327 -1.72 31.68 -22.06
N LEU A 328 -0.49 32.14 -21.79
CA LEU A 328 0.74 31.39 -22.09
C LEU A 328 0.87 30.16 -21.19
N SER A 329 1.63 29.16 -21.65
CA SER A 329 2.07 28.07 -20.77
C SER A 329 3.09 28.58 -19.74
N THR A 330 3.26 27.87 -18.63
CA THR A 330 4.29 28.21 -17.62
C THR A 330 5.70 28.27 -18.20
N GLN A 331 6.00 27.45 -19.20
CA GLN A 331 7.31 27.40 -19.85
C GLN A 331 7.51 28.59 -20.79
N ASP A 332 6.51 28.92 -21.63
CA ASP A 332 6.60 30.09 -22.52
C ASP A 332 6.65 31.39 -21.71
N ALA A 333 5.90 31.44 -20.59
CA ALA A 333 5.95 32.55 -19.67
C ALA A 333 7.32 32.70 -19.00
N ARG A 334 7.96 31.60 -18.62
CA ARG A 334 9.33 31.57 -18.08
C ARG A 334 10.32 32.19 -19.05
N GLU A 335 10.29 31.76 -20.31
CA GLU A 335 11.20 32.28 -21.34
C GLU A 335 11.00 33.79 -21.57
N LYS A 336 9.75 34.25 -21.63
CA LYS A 336 9.45 35.68 -21.78
C LYS A 336 9.82 36.51 -20.56
N VAL A 337 9.60 36.00 -19.34
CA VAL A 337 10.00 36.69 -18.11
C VAL A 337 11.51 36.86 -18.07
N VAL A 338 12.27 35.80 -18.38
CA VAL A 338 13.73 35.87 -18.43
C VAL A 338 14.20 36.91 -19.45
N ALA A 339 13.65 36.89 -20.66
CA ALA A 339 14.00 37.86 -21.70
C ALA A 339 13.72 39.32 -21.29
N GLU A 340 12.62 39.58 -20.58
CA GLU A 340 12.30 40.93 -20.10
C GLU A 340 13.24 41.37 -18.96
N LEU A 341 13.62 40.45 -18.06
CA LEU A 341 14.61 40.72 -17.02
C LEU A 341 16.00 41.01 -17.61
N GLU A 342 16.42 40.28 -18.65
CA GLU A 342 17.68 40.54 -19.37
C GLU A 342 17.66 41.92 -20.04
N LYS A 343 16.55 42.28 -20.70
CA LYS A 343 16.36 43.59 -21.32
C LYS A 343 16.46 44.74 -20.32
N GLN A 344 16.01 44.53 -19.10
CA GLN A 344 16.08 45.52 -18.01
C GLN A 344 17.41 45.43 -17.21
N ASN A 345 18.33 44.53 -17.58
CA ASN A 345 19.58 44.27 -16.87
C ASN A 345 19.38 43.89 -15.38
N LEU A 346 18.30 43.14 -15.10
CA LEU A 346 17.91 42.71 -13.76
C LEU A 346 18.32 41.28 -13.43
N ILE A 347 18.99 40.58 -14.34
CA ILE A 347 19.64 39.29 -14.04
C ILE A 347 21.07 39.55 -13.60
N GLU A 348 21.42 39.12 -12.39
CA GLU A 348 22.80 39.16 -11.89
C GLU A 348 23.63 38.01 -12.49
N LYS A 349 23.11 36.79 -12.38
CA LYS A 349 23.71 35.58 -12.93
C LYS A 349 22.67 34.46 -13.07
N ILE A 350 23.01 33.47 -13.88
CA ILE A 350 22.24 32.23 -14.03
C ILE A 350 23.20 31.07 -13.80
N GLU A 351 22.88 30.19 -12.87
CA GLU A 351 23.70 29.01 -12.56
C GLU A 351 22.96 27.74 -12.97
N GLU A 352 23.69 26.78 -13.54
CA GLU A 352 23.15 25.44 -13.74
C GLU A 352 23.13 24.69 -12.41
N ARG A 353 21.97 24.12 -12.08
CA ARG A 353 21.80 23.36 -10.84
C ARG A 353 20.82 22.23 -11.03
N ALA A 354 21.22 21.04 -10.59
CA ALA A 354 20.29 19.94 -10.45
C ALA A 354 19.34 20.23 -9.28
N HIS A 355 18.04 20.02 -9.50
CA HIS A 355 17.02 20.23 -8.50
C HIS A 355 15.97 19.11 -8.56
N ARG A 356 15.33 18.84 -7.43
CA ARG A 356 14.28 17.83 -7.34
C ARG A 356 12.94 18.43 -7.70
N VAL A 357 12.35 17.95 -8.78
CA VAL A 357 11.03 18.36 -9.27
C VAL A 357 9.99 17.37 -8.81
N ALA A 358 8.91 17.86 -8.20
CA ALA A 358 7.76 17.03 -7.85
C ALA A 358 6.93 16.72 -9.10
N LYS A 359 6.70 15.43 -9.33
CA LYS A 359 5.89 14.89 -10.43
C LYS A 359 4.76 14.05 -9.89
N CYS A 360 3.67 14.01 -10.64
CA CYS A 360 2.57 13.09 -10.39
C CYS A 360 3.03 11.65 -10.66
N TYR A 361 2.99 10.77 -9.65
CA TYR A 361 3.43 9.36 -9.75
C TYR A 361 2.75 8.54 -10.87
N ARG A 362 1.62 9.03 -11.40
CA ARG A 362 0.80 8.32 -12.40
C ARG A 362 1.02 8.77 -13.83
N CYS A 363 1.37 10.04 -14.00
CA CYS A 363 1.42 10.68 -15.32
C CYS A 363 2.72 11.44 -15.59
N ALA A 364 3.64 11.46 -14.63
CA ALA A 364 4.93 12.15 -14.69
C ALA A 364 4.85 13.65 -14.99
N SER A 365 3.65 14.25 -14.97
CA SER A 365 3.50 15.69 -15.16
C SER A 365 3.96 16.41 -13.90
N VAL A 366 4.71 17.49 -14.10
CA VAL A 366 5.15 18.39 -13.02
C VAL A 366 3.94 18.91 -12.26
N ILE A 367 4.03 18.84 -10.93
CA ILE A 367 3.00 19.32 -10.02
C ILE A 367 3.02 20.84 -9.98
N GLU A 368 1.84 21.43 -9.99
CA GLU A 368 1.65 22.86 -9.80
C GLU A 368 0.99 23.06 -8.43
N PRO A 369 1.65 23.69 -7.45
CA PRO A 369 0.96 24.08 -6.22
C PRO A 369 -0.09 25.14 -6.55
N GLN A 370 -1.31 24.98 -6.05
CA GLN A 370 -2.43 25.90 -6.30
C GLN A 370 -3.34 26.02 -5.08
N PRO A 371 -3.91 27.21 -4.79
CA PRO A 371 -4.95 27.33 -3.79
C PRO A 371 -6.18 26.54 -4.25
N SER A 372 -6.76 25.76 -3.35
CA SER A 372 -7.97 25.02 -3.63
C SER A 372 -8.79 24.81 -2.35
N LYS A 373 -10.10 25.00 -2.45
CA LYS A 373 -11.04 24.65 -1.38
C LYS A 373 -11.24 23.13 -1.39
N GLN A 374 -10.77 22.46 -0.34
CA GLN A 374 -10.76 21.00 -0.21
C GLN A 374 -11.26 20.58 1.18
N TRP A 375 -11.61 19.31 1.32
CA TRP A 375 -11.94 18.69 2.60
C TRP A 375 -10.71 18.07 3.23
N PHE A 376 -10.50 18.35 4.51
CA PHE A 376 -9.36 17.90 5.29
C PHE A 376 -9.81 17.13 6.53
N LEU A 377 -9.05 16.10 6.89
CA LEU A 377 -9.12 15.43 8.19
C LEU A 377 -8.00 15.94 9.08
N LYS A 378 -8.36 16.49 10.24
CA LYS A 378 -7.40 16.94 11.27
C LYS A 378 -6.59 15.75 11.78
N MET A 379 -5.27 15.83 11.63
CA MET A 379 -4.41 14.69 11.95
C MET A 379 -3.81 14.72 13.35
N ASN A 380 -3.70 15.88 14.01
CA ASN A 380 -2.97 16.03 15.27
C ASN A 380 -3.44 15.04 16.37
N GLU A 381 -4.74 15.00 16.68
CA GLU A 381 -5.27 14.07 17.71
C GLU A 381 -5.08 12.60 17.32
N LEU A 382 -5.32 12.26 16.05
CA LEU A 382 -5.21 10.90 15.52
C LEU A 382 -3.75 10.41 15.50
N ALA A 383 -2.82 11.30 15.17
CA ALA A 383 -1.40 11.02 15.11
C ALA A 383 -0.83 10.75 16.51
N GLU A 384 -1.17 11.57 17.51
CA GLU A 384 -0.70 11.38 18.88
C GLU A 384 -1.17 10.03 19.48
N LYS A 385 -2.44 9.67 19.29
CA LYS A 385 -2.94 8.35 19.72
C LYS A 385 -2.19 7.20 19.03
N THR A 386 -1.85 7.37 17.75
CA THR A 386 -1.14 6.36 16.97
C THR A 386 0.31 6.22 17.40
N LYS A 387 1.01 7.33 17.67
CA LYS A 387 2.38 7.32 18.21
C LYS A 387 2.41 6.54 19.51
N LYS A 388 1.52 6.88 20.45
CA LYS A 388 1.42 6.19 21.74
C LYS A 388 1.19 4.69 21.57
N ALA A 389 0.29 4.28 20.68
CA ALA A 389 0.04 2.86 20.42
C ALA A 389 1.28 2.10 19.89
N ILE A 390 2.12 2.76 19.09
CA ILE A 390 3.37 2.20 18.56
C ILE A 390 4.47 2.20 19.63
N GLU A 391 4.56 3.24 20.45
CA GLU A 391 5.53 3.37 21.54
C GLU A 391 5.28 2.34 22.65
N ASP A 392 4.02 2.17 23.05
CA ASP A 392 3.56 1.20 24.06
C ASP A 392 3.69 -0.27 23.58
N GLY A 393 4.02 -0.49 22.30
CA GLY A 393 4.21 -1.82 21.73
C GLY A 393 2.91 -2.60 21.50
N ASN A 394 1.78 -1.91 21.41
CA ASN A 394 0.47 -2.49 21.04
C ASN A 394 0.46 -2.91 19.56
N VAL A 395 1.24 -2.21 18.72
CA VAL A 395 1.54 -2.60 17.33
C VAL A 395 3.05 -2.76 17.19
N ARG A 396 3.49 -3.94 16.76
CA ARG A 396 4.93 -4.28 16.65
C ARG A 396 5.34 -4.50 15.21
N PHE A 397 6.35 -3.77 14.76
CA PHE A 397 6.97 -4.00 13.46
C PHE A 397 7.99 -5.13 13.54
N ASN A 398 8.17 -5.89 12.46
CA ASN A 398 9.22 -6.92 12.35
C ASN A 398 10.66 -6.35 12.37
N ASN A 399 10.82 -5.02 12.26
CA ASN A 399 12.10 -4.35 12.36
C ASN A 399 11.94 -2.95 12.98
N GLU A 400 12.79 -2.61 13.94
CA GLU A 400 12.79 -1.32 14.66
C GLU A 400 12.95 -0.10 13.73
N ARG A 401 13.62 -0.25 12.58
CA ARG A 401 13.73 0.82 11.59
C ARG A 401 12.36 1.34 11.13
N TRP A 402 11.39 0.45 10.94
CA TRP A 402 10.05 0.82 10.46
C TRP A 402 9.24 1.52 11.55
N LYS A 403 9.45 1.15 12.81
CA LYS A 403 8.91 1.87 13.97
C LYS A 403 9.41 3.31 13.96
N LYS A 404 10.72 3.54 13.85
CA LYS A 404 11.31 4.88 13.80
C LYS A 404 10.75 5.73 12.66
N ILE A 405 10.75 5.20 11.44
CA ILE A 405 10.21 5.90 10.25
C ILE A 405 8.74 6.30 10.47
N SER A 406 7.95 5.43 11.08
CA SER A 406 6.55 5.70 11.38
C SER A 406 6.38 6.84 12.39
N LEU A 407 7.16 6.83 13.48
CA LEU A 407 7.12 7.87 14.51
C LEU A 407 7.60 9.23 13.98
N ASP A 408 8.65 9.25 13.16
CA ASP A 408 9.17 10.45 12.53
C ASP A 408 8.12 11.08 11.60
N TRP A 409 7.42 10.26 10.80
CA TRP A 409 6.35 10.73 9.93
C TRP A 409 5.14 11.24 10.71
N LEU A 410 4.69 10.52 11.74
CA LEU A 410 3.57 10.97 12.60
C LEU A 410 3.89 12.27 13.34
N SER A 411 5.18 12.59 13.56
CA SER A 411 5.61 13.81 14.25
C SER A 411 5.58 15.06 13.40
N SER A 412 5.55 14.90 12.08
CA SER A 412 5.54 16.00 11.11
C SER A 412 4.31 15.99 10.20
N ILE A 413 3.31 15.17 10.53
CA ILE A 413 2.11 14.98 9.72
C ILE A 413 1.26 16.25 9.68
N ARG A 414 0.74 16.56 8.48
CA ARG A 414 -0.20 17.65 8.23
C ARG A 414 -1.63 17.12 8.12
N ASP A 415 -2.63 18.00 8.23
CA ASP A 415 -4.02 17.58 8.01
C ASP A 415 -4.18 16.97 6.62
N TRP A 416 -4.86 15.84 6.57
CA TRP A 416 -4.94 15.03 5.36
C TRP A 416 -6.02 15.56 4.43
N CYS A 417 -5.66 15.97 3.22
CA CYS A 417 -6.62 16.27 2.16
C CYS A 417 -7.35 14.98 1.73
N ILE A 418 -8.64 14.88 2.04
CA ILE A 418 -9.47 13.67 1.80
C ILE A 418 -10.36 13.78 0.57
N SER A 419 -10.50 14.95 -0.06
CA SER A 419 -11.27 15.10 -1.30
C SER A 419 -10.40 14.99 -2.55
N ARG A 420 -11.01 14.52 -3.65
CA ARG A 420 -10.39 14.33 -4.98
C ARG A 420 -11.39 14.72 -6.09
N GLN A 421 -10.88 15.38 -7.13
CA GLN A 421 -11.66 15.85 -8.29
C GLN A 421 -11.63 14.80 -9.43
N ILE A 422 -11.95 13.57 -9.08
CA ILE A 422 -12.01 12.43 -10.01
C ILE A 422 -13.43 11.89 -10.06
N TRP A 423 -13.73 11.03 -11.03
CA TRP A 423 -15.09 10.50 -11.19
C TRP A 423 -15.26 9.17 -10.45
N TRP A 424 -14.22 8.34 -10.43
CA TRP A 424 -14.21 7.03 -9.79
C TRP A 424 -13.80 7.10 -8.31
N GLY A 425 -14.69 6.69 -7.41
CA GLY A 425 -14.47 6.66 -5.96
C GLY A 425 -15.76 6.92 -5.17
N HIS A 426 -15.66 6.94 -3.84
CA HIS A 426 -16.79 7.23 -2.96
C HIS A 426 -17.13 8.71 -2.99
N ARG A 427 -18.31 9.09 -3.49
CA ARG A 427 -18.74 10.49 -3.46
C ARG A 427 -18.88 11.01 -2.03
N LEU A 428 -18.49 12.25 -1.80
CA LEU A 428 -18.67 12.89 -0.50
C LEU A 428 -20.17 12.99 -0.17
N PRO A 429 -20.61 12.67 1.07
CA PRO A 429 -22.01 12.80 1.51
C PRO A 429 -22.34 14.27 1.85
N VAL A 430 -22.00 15.19 0.93
CA VAL A 430 -22.16 16.64 1.04
C VAL A 430 -23.12 17.10 -0.04
N TRP A 431 -24.10 17.91 0.32
CA TRP A 431 -25.16 18.41 -0.56
C TRP A 431 -25.13 19.92 -0.61
N PHE A 432 -25.21 20.50 -1.81
CA PHE A 432 -25.17 21.94 -2.04
C PHE A 432 -26.54 22.47 -2.51
N CYS A 433 -26.92 23.64 -2.01
CA CYS A 433 -28.06 24.42 -2.49
C CYS A 433 -27.88 24.86 -3.95
N GLN A 434 -28.92 24.78 -4.79
CA GLN A 434 -28.84 25.16 -6.21
C GLN A 434 -29.22 26.61 -6.55
N ASN A 435 -30.00 27.29 -5.69
CA ASN A 435 -30.58 28.60 -6.02
C ASN A 435 -29.73 29.80 -5.56
N GLN A 436 -28.61 29.58 -4.88
CA GLN A 436 -27.69 30.65 -4.52
C GLN A 436 -26.46 30.60 -5.45
N THR A 437 -26.24 31.67 -6.21
CA THR A 437 -25.18 31.81 -7.21
C THR A 437 -23.81 31.52 -6.60
N GLY A 438 -23.11 30.51 -7.15
CA GLY A 438 -21.79 30.08 -6.66
C GLY A 438 -21.53 28.57 -6.74
N ILE A 439 -22.46 27.78 -7.30
CA ILE A 439 -22.27 26.33 -7.42
C ILE A 439 -21.26 26.01 -8.52
N SER A 440 -19.99 25.94 -8.13
CA SER A 440 -19.11 24.90 -8.64
C SER A 440 -18.41 24.23 -7.47
N ASN A 441 -18.56 22.91 -7.42
CA ASN A 441 -17.66 21.97 -6.75
C ASN A 441 -16.22 22.44 -6.94
N SER A 442 -15.41 22.45 -5.88
CA SER A 442 -13.97 22.79 -5.91
C SER A 442 -13.65 23.97 -6.85
N GLN A 443 -13.78 25.22 -6.39
CA GLN A 443 -13.56 26.44 -7.21
C GLN A 443 -12.30 26.38 -8.08
N PHE A 444 -12.46 25.96 -9.33
CA PHE A 444 -11.51 26.18 -10.42
C PHE A 444 -12.20 26.77 -11.67
N LEU A 445 -13.51 27.00 -11.62
CA LEU A 445 -14.28 27.68 -12.65
C LEU A 445 -15.17 28.75 -12.00
N ILE A 446 -14.58 29.83 -11.49
CA ILE A 446 -15.31 31.10 -11.32
C ILE A 446 -14.66 32.15 -12.23
N SER A 447 -15.40 32.48 -13.29
CA SER A 447 -15.24 33.71 -14.05
C SER A 447 -15.41 34.91 -13.13
N LYS A 448 -14.50 35.87 -13.26
CA LYS A 448 -14.53 37.25 -12.73
C LYS A 448 -15.93 37.74 -12.31
N GLN A 449 -16.25 37.65 -11.02
CA GLN A 449 -17.07 38.62 -10.30
C GLN A 449 -17.08 38.29 -8.80
N PHE A 450 -17.13 39.35 -7.98
CA PHE A 450 -17.23 39.39 -6.52
C PHE A 450 -15.93 39.41 -5.71
N LYS A 451 -15.45 40.65 -5.49
CA LYS A 451 -14.70 41.05 -4.30
C LYS A 451 -15.71 41.34 -3.17
N ASN A 452 -15.85 40.45 -2.19
CA ASN A 452 -16.19 40.85 -0.82
C ASN A 452 -15.96 39.70 0.18
N LYS A 453 -15.52 40.09 1.38
CA LYS A 453 -15.06 39.25 2.49
C LYS A 453 -16.17 38.36 3.08
N ASN A 454 -15.77 37.15 3.50
CA ASN A 454 -16.40 36.28 4.52
C ASN A 454 -17.83 35.75 4.28
N LEU A 455 -18.10 34.95 3.24
CA LEU A 455 -19.46 34.47 2.97
C LEU A 455 -19.58 33.08 2.30
N PHE A 456 -18.86 32.02 2.70
CA PHE A 456 -18.92 30.74 1.92
C PHE A 456 -18.87 29.39 2.67
N ASP A 457 -19.26 29.33 3.95
CA ASP A 457 -19.49 28.05 4.67
C ASP A 457 -20.98 27.72 4.94
N GLU A 458 -21.92 28.58 4.52
CA GLU A 458 -23.29 28.54 5.05
C GLU A 458 -24.33 27.76 4.22
N HIS A 459 -23.99 27.11 3.09
CA HIS A 459 -25.01 26.57 2.17
C HIS A 459 -24.78 25.11 1.72
N SER A 460 -24.19 24.29 2.59
CA SER A 460 -24.07 22.85 2.36
C SER A 460 -24.56 22.04 3.55
N VAL A 461 -25.06 20.82 3.30
CA VAL A 461 -25.50 19.87 4.32
C VAL A 461 -24.69 18.59 4.17
N VAL A 462 -24.13 18.09 5.28
CA VAL A 462 -23.56 16.74 5.34
C VAL A 462 -24.65 15.76 5.73
N SER A 463 -24.96 14.82 4.84
CA SER A 463 -25.97 13.79 5.07
C SER A 463 -25.74 12.59 4.16
N ILE A 464 -25.88 11.38 4.71
CA ILE A 464 -25.82 10.12 3.94
C ILE A 464 -26.95 10.05 2.91
N LYS A 465 -28.15 10.48 3.31
CA LYS A 465 -29.33 10.54 2.43
C LYS A 465 -29.47 11.93 1.83
N GLN A 466 -30.01 12.00 0.61
CA GLN A 466 -30.39 13.27 0.00
C GLN A 466 -31.36 14.03 0.91
N PRO A 467 -31.06 15.29 1.28
CA PRO A 467 -32.00 16.15 1.98
C PRO A 467 -33.29 16.30 1.15
N LYS A 468 -34.45 16.09 1.78
CA LYS A 468 -35.75 16.25 1.11
C LYS A 468 -36.06 17.70 0.77
N GLU A 469 -35.58 18.61 1.61
CA GLU A 469 -35.79 20.05 1.51
C GLU A 469 -34.45 20.75 1.69
N CYS A 470 -34.25 21.86 0.96
CA CYS A 470 -33.07 22.69 1.12
C CYS A 470 -33.28 23.64 2.31
N PRO A 471 -32.42 23.63 3.36
CA PRO A 471 -32.59 24.53 4.50
C PRO A 471 -32.18 25.98 4.20
N PHE A 472 -31.76 26.27 2.97
CA PHE A 472 -31.15 27.55 2.56
C PHE A 472 -31.94 28.31 1.49
N CYS A 473 -32.94 27.66 0.90
CA CYS A 473 -33.65 28.18 -0.27
C CYS A 473 -35.04 27.54 -0.35
N ASP A 474 -36.01 28.28 -0.86
CA ASP A 474 -37.32 27.73 -1.17
C ASP A 474 -37.28 26.98 -2.51
N GLY A 475 -37.36 25.66 -2.44
CA GLY A 475 -37.72 24.81 -3.59
C GLY A 475 -36.58 24.28 -4.47
N CYS A 476 -35.31 24.46 -4.13
CA CYS A 476 -34.22 23.82 -4.87
C CYS A 476 -33.99 22.37 -4.43
N GLN A 477 -33.78 21.47 -5.40
CA GLN A 477 -33.27 20.14 -5.13
C GLN A 477 -31.76 20.21 -4.90
N MET A 478 -31.30 19.88 -3.69
CA MET A 478 -29.87 19.93 -3.40
C MET A 478 -29.08 18.93 -4.24
N LYS A 479 -27.92 19.35 -4.75
CA LYS A 479 -27.02 18.52 -5.57
C LYS A 479 -25.86 17.99 -4.73
N GLN A 480 -25.62 16.69 -4.78
CA GLN A 480 -24.47 16.08 -4.10
C GLN A 480 -23.15 16.57 -4.71
N SER A 481 -22.12 16.72 -3.88
CA SER A 481 -20.74 16.98 -4.29
C SER A 481 -20.29 16.01 -5.39
N GLU A 482 -19.62 16.55 -6.41
CA GLU A 482 -19.00 15.74 -7.47
C GLU A 482 -17.63 15.18 -7.07
N ASP A 483 -17.05 15.72 -6.00
CA ASP A 483 -15.81 15.21 -5.41
C ASP A 483 -16.03 13.80 -4.86
N VAL A 484 -14.95 13.02 -4.91
CA VAL A 484 -14.87 11.73 -4.25
C VAL A 484 -13.82 11.74 -3.16
N LEU A 485 -13.90 10.78 -2.25
CA LEU A 485 -12.93 10.57 -1.21
C LEU A 485 -11.65 10.00 -1.78
N ASP A 486 -10.54 10.36 -1.16
CA ASP A 486 -9.25 9.70 -1.33
C ASP A 486 -9.42 8.18 -1.14
N THR A 487 -8.85 7.38 -2.05
CA THR A 487 -8.87 5.92 -1.95
C THR A 487 -8.41 5.47 -0.56
N TRP A 488 -7.35 6.09 -0.04
CA TRP A 488 -6.78 5.75 1.26
C TRP A 488 -7.74 6.00 2.42
N PHE A 489 -8.77 6.85 2.27
CA PHE A 489 -9.85 7.02 3.25
C PHE A 489 -10.67 5.74 3.38
N SER A 490 -11.02 5.13 2.26
CA SER A 490 -11.71 3.84 2.27
C SER A 490 -10.80 2.71 2.74
N SER A 491 -9.55 2.63 2.25
CA SER A 491 -8.62 1.54 2.57
C SER A 491 -8.17 1.57 4.05
N ALA A 492 -8.24 2.73 4.71
CA ALA A 492 -7.98 2.87 6.15
C ALA A 492 -8.99 2.11 7.03
N LEU A 493 -10.18 1.81 6.51
CA LEU A 493 -11.24 1.10 7.24
C LEU A 493 -11.16 -0.43 7.07
N TRP A 494 -10.22 -0.92 6.25
CA TRP A 494 -10.14 -2.32 5.80
C TRP A 494 -10.23 -3.37 6.93
N PRO A 495 -9.55 -3.22 8.08
CA PRO A 495 -9.53 -4.26 9.12
C PRO A 495 -10.88 -4.56 9.77
N PHE A 496 -11.82 -3.61 9.73
CA PHE A 496 -13.12 -3.74 10.42
C PHE A 496 -14.31 -3.57 9.49
N ALA A 497 -14.21 -2.74 8.44
CA ALA A 497 -15.28 -2.60 7.43
C ALA A 497 -15.51 -3.92 6.66
N THR A 498 -14.45 -4.68 6.39
CA THR A 498 -14.56 -5.98 5.72
C THR A 498 -15.32 -7.02 6.55
N LEU A 499 -15.30 -6.87 7.88
CA LEU A 499 -15.97 -7.73 8.86
C LEU A 499 -17.40 -7.26 9.20
N GLY A 500 -17.88 -6.19 8.57
CA GLY A 500 -19.27 -5.75 8.66
C GLY A 500 -19.53 -4.50 9.49
N TRP A 501 -18.49 -3.84 10.01
CA TRP A 501 -18.63 -2.48 10.54
C TRP A 501 -19.21 -1.56 9.42
N PRO A 502 -20.18 -0.67 9.71
CA PRO A 502 -20.49 -0.05 11.00
C PRO A 502 -21.46 -0.82 11.90
N ASP A 503 -21.99 -1.96 11.47
CA ASP A 503 -22.79 -2.81 12.34
C ASP A 503 -21.86 -3.54 13.34
N LYS A 504 -21.85 -3.09 14.59
CA LYS A 504 -21.03 -3.68 15.66
C LYS A 504 -21.50 -5.07 16.09
N GLU A 505 -22.70 -5.48 15.70
CA GLU A 505 -23.30 -6.74 16.12
C GLU A 505 -22.97 -7.93 15.21
N THR A 506 -22.27 -7.70 14.09
CA THR A 506 -21.93 -8.77 13.17
C THR A 506 -21.06 -9.85 13.82
N LYS A 507 -21.37 -11.12 13.49
CA LYS A 507 -20.61 -12.28 13.96
C LYS A 507 -19.13 -12.16 13.58
N ASP A 508 -18.84 -11.82 12.32
CA ASP A 508 -17.48 -11.76 11.80
C ASP A 508 -16.65 -10.69 12.51
N LEU A 509 -17.20 -9.50 12.81
CA LEU A 509 -16.48 -8.45 13.53
C LEU A 509 -16.13 -8.89 14.96
N LYS A 510 -17.07 -9.51 15.68
CA LYS A 510 -16.84 -9.99 17.06
C LYS A 510 -15.83 -11.14 17.13
N GLU A 511 -15.78 -11.99 16.10
CA GLU A 511 -14.96 -13.21 16.11
C GLU A 511 -13.55 -13.00 15.55
N PHE A 512 -13.40 -12.09 14.58
CA PHE A 512 -12.17 -11.93 13.80
C PHE A 512 -11.46 -10.59 13.98
N TYR A 513 -12.00 -9.66 14.78
CA TYR A 513 -11.32 -8.43 15.17
C TYR A 513 -10.89 -8.48 16.66
N PRO A 514 -9.69 -8.02 17.03
CA PRO A 514 -8.64 -7.48 16.15
C PRO A 514 -7.89 -8.59 15.39
N THR A 515 -7.24 -8.21 14.28
CA THR A 515 -6.45 -9.15 13.47
C THR A 515 -5.06 -9.40 14.09
N GLN A 516 -4.32 -10.40 13.63
CA GLN A 516 -3.04 -10.77 14.26
C GLN A 516 -1.84 -10.22 13.50
N VAL A 517 -1.82 -10.35 12.18
CA VAL A 517 -0.68 -9.97 11.33
C VAL A 517 -1.14 -9.18 10.11
N LEU A 518 -0.43 -8.09 9.82
CA LEU A 518 -0.46 -7.40 8.53
C LEU A 518 0.89 -7.60 7.83
N SER A 519 0.90 -8.11 6.60
CA SER A 519 2.10 -8.12 5.75
C SER A 519 1.93 -7.16 4.58
N THR A 520 2.90 -6.28 4.36
CA THR A 520 2.81 -5.25 3.32
C THR A 520 4.16 -4.67 2.90
N ALA A 521 4.15 -3.86 1.84
CA ALA A 521 5.31 -3.16 1.32
C ALA A 521 5.60 -1.87 2.10
N ARG A 522 6.89 -1.49 2.16
CA ARG A 522 7.35 -0.26 2.85
C ARG A 522 6.73 1.03 2.32
N ASP A 523 6.36 1.07 1.04
CA ASP A 523 5.87 2.29 0.39
C ASP A 523 4.50 2.73 0.90
N ILE A 524 3.75 1.81 1.50
CA ILE A 524 2.39 2.08 1.97
C ILE A 524 2.26 2.05 3.49
N ILE A 525 3.39 2.15 4.22
CA ILE A 525 3.38 2.33 5.68
C ILE A 525 2.56 3.58 6.05
N ASN A 526 2.94 4.73 5.48
CA ASN A 526 2.32 6.02 5.80
C ASN A 526 0.94 6.17 5.15
N LEU A 527 0.75 5.57 3.96
CA LEU A 527 -0.49 5.67 3.20
C LEU A 527 -1.59 4.73 3.70
N TRP A 528 -1.24 3.61 4.34
CA TRP A 528 -2.21 2.57 4.67
C TRP A 528 -2.06 2.04 6.10
N VAL A 529 -0.88 1.55 6.50
CA VAL A 529 -0.66 0.93 7.82
C VAL A 529 -1.05 1.91 8.94
N LEU A 530 -0.47 3.10 8.92
CA LEU A 530 -0.73 4.11 9.96
C LEU A 530 -2.17 4.62 9.92
N ARG A 531 -2.79 4.65 8.73
CA ARG A 531 -4.19 5.03 8.57
C ARG A 531 -5.16 4.02 9.14
N MET A 532 -4.86 2.74 8.98
CA MET A 532 -5.62 1.67 9.63
C MET A 532 -5.51 1.74 11.15
N ILE A 533 -4.34 2.09 11.69
CA ILE A 533 -4.14 2.21 13.14
C ILE A 533 -4.99 3.35 13.70
N PHE A 534 -4.86 4.59 13.20
CA PHE A 534 -5.65 5.69 13.76
C PHE A 534 -7.15 5.50 13.55
N SER A 535 -7.57 4.92 12.41
CA SER A 535 -8.99 4.70 12.14
C SER A 535 -9.55 3.63 13.07
N SER A 536 -8.80 2.55 13.32
CA SER A 536 -9.20 1.52 14.28
C SER A 536 -9.29 2.06 15.70
N ILE A 537 -8.31 2.86 16.14
CA ILE A 537 -8.36 3.50 17.46
C ILE A 537 -9.64 4.33 17.60
N GLU A 538 -10.02 5.08 16.55
CA GLU A 538 -11.19 5.94 16.56
C GLU A 538 -12.52 5.17 16.53
N PHE A 539 -12.62 4.11 15.71
CA PHE A 539 -13.90 3.43 15.43
C PHE A 539 -14.13 2.15 16.24
N MET A 540 -13.07 1.54 16.75
CA MET A 540 -13.08 0.25 17.44
C MET A 540 -12.70 0.39 18.91
N ASP A 541 -13.19 1.44 19.57
CA ASP A 541 -13.11 1.63 21.02
C ASP A 541 -11.65 1.55 21.55
N GLY A 542 -10.69 2.10 20.80
CA GLY A 542 -9.27 2.12 21.14
C GLY A 542 -8.49 0.85 20.78
N GLN A 543 -9.13 -0.16 20.19
CA GLN A 543 -8.47 -1.41 19.80
C GLN A 543 -7.57 -1.23 18.57
N MET A 544 -6.51 -2.04 18.50
CA MET A 544 -5.57 -2.05 17.37
C MET A 544 -6.12 -2.88 16.20
N PRO A 545 -5.85 -2.50 14.94
CA PRO A 545 -6.25 -3.30 13.79
C PRO A 545 -5.53 -4.66 13.71
N PHE A 546 -4.26 -4.68 14.12
CA PHE A 546 -3.36 -5.82 14.07
C PHE A 546 -2.31 -5.73 15.18
N ALA A 547 -1.83 -6.88 15.67
CA ALA A 547 -0.78 -6.92 16.68
C ALA A 547 0.64 -6.79 16.10
N LYS A 548 0.89 -7.41 14.93
CA LYS A 548 2.21 -7.43 14.27
C LYS A 548 2.14 -6.92 12.83
N VAL A 549 3.14 -6.17 12.41
CA VAL A 549 3.32 -5.66 11.04
C VAL A 549 4.61 -6.20 10.45
N ILE A 550 4.50 -6.95 9.35
CA ILE A 550 5.61 -7.43 8.54
C ILE A 550 5.78 -6.49 7.37
N ILE A 551 6.91 -5.78 7.33
CA ILE A 551 7.32 -5.05 6.14
C ILE A 551 8.24 -5.97 5.33
N HIS A 552 7.71 -6.54 4.25
CA HIS A 552 8.45 -7.50 3.43
C HIS A 552 9.43 -6.82 2.47
N PRO A 553 10.48 -7.54 2.00
CA PRO A 553 11.35 -7.09 0.92
C PRO A 553 10.62 -6.66 -0.34
N THR A 554 11.23 -5.72 -1.08
CA THR A 554 10.81 -5.39 -2.44
C THR A 554 11.43 -6.41 -3.40
N VAL A 555 10.62 -6.94 -4.31
CA VAL A 555 11.12 -7.75 -5.43
C VAL A 555 11.60 -6.82 -6.54
N LEU A 556 12.89 -6.90 -6.84
CA LEU A 556 13.56 -6.16 -7.89
C LEU A 556 13.71 -7.05 -9.13
N ALA A 557 13.65 -6.46 -10.31
CA ALA A 557 14.04 -7.11 -11.55
C ALA A 557 15.55 -7.41 -11.55
N LYS A 558 16.01 -8.25 -12.48
CA LYS A 558 17.43 -8.59 -12.64
C LYS A 558 18.35 -7.36 -12.81
N SER A 559 17.84 -6.28 -13.40
CA SER A 559 18.53 -4.99 -13.53
C SER A 559 18.73 -4.24 -12.20
N GLY A 560 18.10 -4.67 -11.12
CA GLY A 560 18.07 -3.97 -9.83
C GLY A 560 16.98 -2.90 -9.73
N GLN A 561 16.23 -2.64 -10.81
CA GLN A 561 15.07 -1.77 -10.76
C GLN A 561 13.88 -2.47 -10.09
N ARG A 562 13.05 -1.70 -9.39
CA ARG A 562 11.80 -2.21 -8.80
C ARG A 562 10.92 -2.85 -9.88
N MET A 563 10.30 -4.00 -9.57
CA MET A 563 9.26 -4.56 -10.43
C MET A 563 8.01 -3.68 -10.39
N SER A 564 7.64 -3.12 -11.54
CA SER A 564 6.37 -2.42 -11.71
C SER A 564 5.89 -2.56 -13.16
N LYS A 565 4.57 -2.44 -13.34
CA LYS A 565 3.98 -2.41 -14.69
C LYS A 565 4.35 -1.13 -15.44
N SER A 566 4.39 0.01 -14.76
CA SER A 566 4.68 1.29 -15.40
C SER A 566 6.11 1.36 -15.95
N LEU A 567 7.04 0.66 -15.30
CA LEU A 567 8.44 0.52 -15.74
C LEU A 567 8.65 -0.61 -16.75
N GLY A 568 7.63 -1.43 -17.02
CA GLY A 568 7.76 -2.61 -17.89
C GLY A 568 8.64 -3.73 -17.30
N THR A 569 8.97 -3.66 -16.01
CA THR A 569 9.84 -4.61 -15.29
C THR A 569 9.06 -5.69 -14.54
N GLY A 570 7.73 -5.61 -14.51
CA GLY A 570 6.87 -6.57 -13.84
C GLY A 570 6.80 -7.92 -14.57
N VAL A 571 7.01 -9.01 -13.82
CA VAL A 571 6.80 -10.38 -14.29
C VAL A 571 5.47 -10.89 -13.74
N ASP A 572 4.60 -11.41 -14.62
CA ASP A 572 3.32 -12.00 -14.23
C ASP A 572 3.60 -13.37 -13.56
N PRO A 573 3.09 -13.61 -12.34
CA PRO A 573 3.30 -14.89 -11.66
C PRO A 573 2.72 -16.09 -12.44
N LEU A 574 1.70 -15.91 -13.28
CA LEU A 574 1.12 -17.01 -14.06
C LEU A 574 2.12 -17.59 -15.06
N ASP A 575 2.91 -16.74 -15.72
CA ASP A 575 3.91 -17.17 -16.70
C ASP A 575 4.92 -18.14 -16.06
N LEU A 576 5.29 -17.86 -14.80
CA LEU A 576 6.21 -18.69 -14.04
C LEU A 576 5.56 -19.95 -13.49
N ILE A 577 4.29 -19.87 -13.08
CA ILE A 577 3.50 -21.05 -12.66
C ILE A 577 3.34 -22.02 -13.83
N GLU A 578 3.04 -21.53 -15.03
CA GLU A 578 2.92 -22.38 -16.21
C GLU A 578 4.23 -23.08 -16.56
N LYS A 579 5.37 -22.37 -16.40
CA LYS A 579 6.70 -22.88 -16.70
C LYS A 579 7.26 -23.84 -15.64
N TYR A 580 7.06 -23.54 -14.36
CA TYR A 580 7.74 -24.21 -13.25
C TYR A 580 6.80 -24.92 -12.26
N GLY A 581 5.52 -24.54 -12.20
CA GLY A 581 4.57 -24.91 -11.15
C GLY A 581 4.47 -23.85 -10.05
N ALA A 582 3.32 -23.80 -9.38
CA ALA A 582 3.06 -22.93 -8.25
C ALA A 582 3.96 -23.22 -7.05
N ASP A 583 4.19 -24.49 -6.71
CA ASP A 583 5.10 -24.85 -5.60
C ASP A 583 6.53 -24.36 -5.83
N ALA A 584 7.04 -24.54 -7.06
CA ALA A 584 8.36 -24.09 -7.45
C ALA A 584 8.46 -22.54 -7.41
N THR A 585 7.40 -21.85 -7.82
CA THR A 585 7.30 -20.39 -7.79
C THR A 585 7.33 -19.86 -6.35
N ARG A 586 6.52 -20.44 -5.46
CA ARG A 586 6.48 -20.11 -4.03
C ARG A 586 7.82 -20.40 -3.34
N PHE A 587 8.36 -21.59 -3.57
CA PHE A 587 9.67 -22.01 -3.05
C PHE A 587 10.74 -21.00 -3.47
N GLY A 588 10.85 -20.71 -4.77
CA GLY A 588 11.89 -19.83 -5.29
C GLY A 588 11.82 -18.42 -4.70
N LEU A 589 10.62 -17.87 -4.50
CA LEU A 589 10.44 -16.56 -3.88
C LEU A 589 10.88 -16.53 -2.42
N ILE A 590 10.46 -17.52 -1.63
CA ILE A 590 10.76 -17.56 -0.20
C ILE A 590 12.21 -17.92 0.06
N TYR A 591 12.78 -18.83 -0.73
CA TYR A 591 14.18 -19.24 -0.63
C TYR A 591 15.17 -18.08 -0.84
N GLN A 592 14.77 -17.09 -1.67
CA GLN A 592 15.53 -15.86 -1.92
C GLN A 592 15.30 -14.79 -0.83
N MET A 593 14.28 -14.94 0.02
CA MET A 593 13.91 -13.98 1.07
C MET A 593 14.75 -14.18 2.34
N MET A 594 16.04 -13.82 2.27
CA MET A 594 16.96 -13.87 3.42
C MET A 594 16.95 -12.53 4.16
N GLY A 595 16.10 -12.45 5.20
CA GLY A 595 15.92 -11.24 6.01
C GLY A 595 15.07 -10.16 5.33
N ASN A 596 15.34 -8.89 5.66
CA ASN A 596 14.50 -7.75 5.26
C ASN A 596 15.07 -6.90 4.10
N GLN A 597 16.16 -7.36 3.46
CA GLN A 597 16.75 -6.65 2.32
C GLN A 597 15.97 -6.90 1.03
N ASP A 598 15.97 -5.94 0.11
CA ASP A 598 15.35 -6.10 -1.20
C ASP A 598 16.01 -7.24 -1.97
N MET A 599 15.18 -8.08 -2.60
CA MET A 599 15.69 -9.24 -3.34
C MET A 599 15.70 -8.97 -4.84
N LYS A 600 16.80 -9.33 -5.50
CA LYS A 600 16.86 -9.38 -6.97
C LYS A 600 16.32 -10.74 -7.41
N PHE A 601 15.23 -10.71 -8.15
CA PHE A 601 14.55 -11.91 -8.58
C PHE A 601 15.37 -12.68 -9.63
N GLU A 602 15.67 -13.95 -9.34
CA GLU A 602 16.26 -14.88 -10.29
C GLU A 602 15.41 -16.15 -10.47
N GLU A 603 15.12 -16.51 -11.73
CA GLU A 603 14.38 -17.73 -12.08
C GLU A 603 15.14 -19.03 -11.76
N SER A 604 16.46 -18.96 -11.55
CA SER A 604 17.30 -20.11 -11.18
C SER A 604 16.80 -20.81 -9.90
N HIS A 605 16.30 -20.04 -8.93
CA HIS A 605 15.74 -20.56 -7.68
C HIS A 605 14.37 -21.23 -7.86
N LEU A 606 13.60 -20.85 -8.87
CA LEU A 606 12.36 -21.54 -9.23
C LEU A 606 12.68 -22.90 -9.87
N LEU A 607 13.70 -22.96 -10.72
CA LEU A 607 14.20 -24.22 -11.24
C LEU A 607 14.72 -25.13 -10.11
N ALA A 608 15.40 -24.57 -9.11
CA ALA A 608 15.79 -25.31 -7.91
C ALA A 608 14.57 -25.88 -7.16
N GLY A 609 13.52 -25.06 -6.94
CA GLY A 609 12.26 -25.51 -6.36
C GLY A 609 11.58 -26.64 -7.15
N LYS A 610 11.57 -26.56 -8.49
CA LYS A 610 11.05 -27.62 -9.36
C LYS A 610 11.85 -28.93 -9.25
N LYS A 611 13.18 -28.84 -9.14
CA LYS A 611 14.05 -30.00 -8.91
C LYS A 611 13.83 -30.59 -7.52
N PHE A 612 13.66 -29.75 -6.51
CA PHE A 612 13.37 -30.17 -5.15
C PHE A 612 12.01 -30.87 -5.04
N ALA A 613 10.98 -30.36 -5.71
CA ALA A 613 9.68 -31.02 -5.84
C ALA A 613 9.84 -32.45 -6.40
N ASN A 614 10.60 -32.62 -7.49
CA ASN A 614 10.88 -33.94 -8.04
C ASN A 614 11.69 -34.85 -7.09
N LYS A 615 12.62 -34.30 -6.30
CA LYS A 615 13.33 -35.07 -5.28
C LYS A 615 12.34 -35.57 -4.21
N LEU A 616 11.45 -34.71 -3.73
CA LEU A 616 10.43 -35.08 -2.74
C LEU A 616 9.48 -36.17 -3.28
N TRP A 617 9.10 -36.07 -4.56
CA TRP A 617 8.33 -37.10 -5.26
C TRP A 617 9.04 -38.46 -5.27
N ASN A 618 10.33 -38.47 -5.62
CA ASN A 618 11.14 -39.70 -5.65
C ASN A 618 11.38 -40.31 -4.26
N ILE A 619 11.61 -39.46 -3.25
CA ILE A 619 11.70 -39.88 -1.84
C ILE A 619 10.39 -40.58 -1.44
N SER A 620 9.26 -39.97 -1.77
CA SER A 620 7.93 -40.50 -1.40
C SER A 620 7.65 -41.82 -2.09
N ARG A 621 8.02 -41.97 -3.37
CA ARG A 621 7.97 -43.24 -4.08
C ARG A 621 8.75 -44.33 -3.34
N PHE A 622 9.98 -44.04 -2.91
CA PHE A 622 10.82 -45.01 -2.21
C PHE A 622 10.15 -45.45 -0.90
N VAL A 623 9.64 -44.51 -0.09
CA VAL A 623 8.95 -44.83 1.17
C VAL A 623 7.69 -45.65 0.93
N LEU A 624 6.87 -45.31 -0.08
CA LEU A 624 5.67 -46.08 -0.45
C LEU A 624 6.04 -47.51 -0.90
N GLN A 625 7.10 -47.67 -1.69
CA GLN A 625 7.58 -49.00 -2.10
C GLN A 625 8.11 -49.83 -0.92
N LYS A 626 8.78 -49.19 0.04
CA LYS A 626 9.29 -49.87 1.25
C LYS A 626 8.18 -50.29 2.22
N THR A 627 7.14 -49.47 2.35
CA THR A 627 6.01 -49.75 3.25
C THR A 627 5.09 -50.83 2.68
N GLY A 628 4.79 -50.78 1.38
CA GLY A 628 3.90 -51.74 0.70
C GLY A 628 2.44 -51.63 1.16
N ASP A 629 1.57 -52.45 0.55
CA ASP A 629 0.11 -52.29 0.68
C ASP A 629 -0.47 -52.69 2.05
N ASN A 630 0.28 -53.46 2.84
CA ASN A 630 -0.17 -54.00 4.14
C ASN A 630 0.30 -53.17 5.35
N PHE A 631 0.96 -52.03 5.12
CA PHE A 631 1.43 -51.15 6.19
C PHE A 631 0.50 -49.95 6.33
N TYR A 632 0.05 -49.67 7.55
CA TYR A 632 -0.71 -48.46 7.87
C TYR A 632 -0.02 -47.70 8.98
N TYR A 633 0.23 -46.41 8.73
CA TYR A 633 0.78 -45.52 9.72
C TYR A 633 -0.33 -44.91 10.58
N GLU A 634 -0.23 -45.08 11.91
CA GLU A 634 -1.11 -44.41 12.86
C GLU A 634 -0.50 -43.07 13.30
N LEU A 635 -1.21 -41.98 13.06
CA LEU A 635 -0.80 -40.66 13.53
C LEU A 635 -0.77 -40.62 15.07
N PRO A 636 0.19 -39.93 15.69
CA PRO A 636 0.19 -39.67 17.13
C PRO A 636 -1.14 -39.04 17.59
N LYS A 637 -1.67 -39.52 18.71
CA LYS A 637 -2.90 -39.01 19.32
C LYS A 637 -2.57 -37.86 20.26
N GLU A 638 -3.30 -36.76 20.11
CA GLU A 638 -3.05 -35.48 20.79
C GLU A 638 -3.08 -35.54 22.34
N ASN A 639 -3.67 -36.58 22.93
CA ASN A 639 -3.80 -36.76 24.39
C ASN A 639 -3.15 -38.05 24.92
N ASP A 640 -2.24 -38.65 24.16
CA ASP A 640 -1.53 -39.86 24.57
C ASP A 640 -0.01 -39.61 24.49
N PRO A 641 0.67 -39.35 25.63
CA PRO A 641 2.11 -39.10 25.67
C PRO A 641 2.95 -40.32 25.29
N LYS A 642 2.35 -41.52 25.19
CA LYS A 642 3.02 -42.71 24.63
C LYS A 642 2.82 -42.83 23.12
N SER A 643 1.82 -42.14 22.55
CA SER A 643 1.61 -42.12 21.11
C SER A 643 2.65 -41.19 20.47
N GLY A 644 3.50 -41.77 19.63
CA GLY A 644 4.60 -41.03 19.00
C GLY A 644 5.91 -40.98 19.80
N ASN A 645 6.08 -41.81 20.84
CA ASN A 645 7.42 -42.09 21.35
C ASN A 645 8.12 -43.07 20.39
N TYR A 646 9.08 -42.55 19.62
CA TYR A 646 9.86 -43.31 18.63
C TYR A 646 11.29 -43.59 19.09
N ASP A 647 11.58 -43.47 20.38
CA ASP A 647 12.91 -43.72 20.94
C ASP A 647 13.31 -45.19 20.75
N ALA A 648 14.54 -45.41 20.26
CA ALA A 648 15.18 -46.71 20.08
C ALA A 648 14.54 -47.65 19.04
N LEU A 649 13.81 -47.13 18.05
CA LEU A 649 13.10 -47.96 17.08
C LEU A 649 14.00 -48.60 16.01
N ASP A 650 14.95 -47.89 15.41
CA ASP A 650 15.85 -48.43 14.36
C ASP A 650 17.33 -48.24 14.72
N GLY A 651 17.66 -48.49 15.99
CA GLY A 651 19.02 -48.36 16.51
C GLY A 651 19.61 -46.95 16.37
N HIS A 652 20.93 -46.85 16.40
CA HIS A 652 21.64 -45.57 16.42
C HIS A 652 21.36 -44.68 15.20
N GLU A 653 21.19 -45.26 14.00
CA GLU A 653 20.93 -44.49 12.79
C GLU A 653 19.54 -43.86 12.78
N GLY A 654 18.50 -44.64 13.12
CA GLY A 654 17.13 -44.15 13.23
C GLY A 654 16.98 -43.08 14.30
N ASP A 655 17.53 -43.32 15.50
CA ASP A 655 17.48 -42.37 16.61
C ASP A 655 18.19 -41.04 16.26
N SER A 656 19.32 -41.13 15.56
CA SER A 656 20.06 -39.95 15.08
C SER A 656 19.24 -39.12 14.09
N LEU A 657 18.55 -39.77 13.14
CA LEU A 657 17.65 -39.07 12.20
C LEU A 657 16.50 -38.40 12.94
N LEU A 658 15.82 -39.11 13.84
CA LEU A 658 14.67 -38.59 14.59
C LEU A 658 15.06 -37.40 15.47
N LYS A 659 16.24 -37.43 16.10
CA LYS A 659 16.76 -36.29 16.85
C LYS A 659 16.98 -35.06 15.94
N LYS A 660 17.55 -35.26 14.75
CA LYS A 660 17.73 -34.18 13.77
C LYS A 660 16.39 -33.65 13.25
N LEU A 661 15.41 -34.53 13.05
CA LEU A 661 14.05 -34.14 12.67
C LEU A 661 13.42 -33.25 13.75
N SER A 662 13.49 -33.62 15.03
CA SER A 662 12.98 -32.79 16.12
C SER A 662 13.68 -31.42 16.19
N MET A 663 15.00 -31.38 16.03
CA MET A 663 15.74 -30.10 15.94
C MET A 663 15.29 -29.26 14.72
N THR A 664 15.03 -29.91 13.59
CA THR A 664 14.58 -29.25 12.35
C THR A 664 13.18 -28.65 12.54
N ILE A 665 12.27 -29.40 13.18
CA ILE A 665 10.93 -28.92 13.55
C ILE A 665 11.04 -27.69 14.46
N GLU A 666 11.87 -27.75 15.50
CA GLU A 666 12.08 -26.64 16.44
C GLU A 666 12.58 -25.38 15.74
N TYR A 667 13.64 -25.49 14.94
CA TYR A 667 14.23 -24.35 14.24
C TYR A 667 13.28 -23.77 13.19
N ALA A 668 12.67 -24.61 12.36
CA ALA A 668 11.71 -24.16 11.37
C ALA A 668 10.51 -23.45 12.02
N ASN A 669 9.99 -23.95 13.14
CA ASN A 669 8.92 -23.30 13.89
C ASN A 669 9.33 -21.93 14.42
N LYS A 670 10.51 -21.85 15.06
CA LYS A 670 11.07 -20.60 15.57
C LYS A 670 11.22 -19.55 14.46
N ASP A 671 11.77 -19.95 13.32
CA ASP A 671 12.04 -19.04 12.21
C ASP A 671 10.74 -18.56 11.55
N ILE A 672 9.74 -19.45 11.34
CA ILE A 672 8.42 -19.04 10.84
C ILE A 672 7.72 -18.07 11.81
N ASP A 673 7.77 -18.33 13.12
CA ASP A 673 7.14 -17.46 14.13
C ASP A 673 7.85 -16.09 14.29
N ASN A 674 9.12 -16.02 13.89
CA ASN A 674 9.91 -14.79 13.79
C ASN A 674 9.85 -14.10 12.42
N PHE A 675 9.12 -14.70 11.46
CA PHE A 675 8.98 -14.24 10.07
C PHE A 675 10.24 -14.39 9.20
N ASP A 676 11.18 -15.24 9.60
CA ASP A 676 12.39 -15.61 8.86
C ASP A 676 12.10 -16.81 7.91
N PHE A 677 11.09 -16.65 7.05
CA PHE A 677 10.57 -17.75 6.22
C PHE A 677 11.61 -18.39 5.29
N GLY A 678 12.53 -17.59 4.74
CA GLY A 678 13.63 -18.11 3.92
C GLY A 678 14.51 -19.05 4.75
N GLN A 679 14.94 -18.62 5.93
CA GLN A 679 15.78 -19.42 6.82
C GLN A 679 15.09 -20.73 7.22
N ALA A 680 13.80 -20.69 7.57
CA ALA A 680 13.02 -21.90 7.85
C ALA A 680 13.04 -22.89 6.66
N LEU A 681 12.86 -22.37 5.44
CA LEU A 681 12.85 -23.20 4.24
C LEU A 681 14.24 -23.80 3.94
N HIS A 682 15.33 -23.06 4.16
CA HIS A 682 16.70 -23.59 4.05
C HIS A 682 16.93 -24.73 5.04
N THR A 683 16.54 -24.54 6.31
CA THR A 683 16.68 -25.58 7.35
C THR A 683 15.92 -26.86 7.00
N ILE A 684 14.70 -26.74 6.47
CA ILE A 684 13.91 -27.91 6.02
C ILE A 684 14.57 -28.55 4.78
N TYR A 685 14.99 -27.74 3.80
CA TYR A 685 15.64 -28.22 2.58
C TYR A 685 16.90 -29.03 2.88
N ASP A 686 17.77 -28.50 3.74
CA ASP A 686 19.03 -29.14 4.12
C ASP A 686 18.80 -30.48 4.82
N PHE A 687 17.82 -30.56 5.73
CA PHE A 687 17.46 -31.81 6.39
C PHE A 687 16.97 -32.86 5.40
N VAL A 688 16.05 -32.49 4.50
CA VAL A 688 15.48 -33.41 3.50
C VAL A 688 16.58 -33.95 2.59
N TRP A 689 17.51 -33.10 2.14
CA TRP A 689 18.54 -33.50 1.21
C TRP A 689 19.65 -34.31 1.90
N HIS A 690 20.26 -33.73 2.94
CA HIS A 690 21.54 -34.22 3.46
C HIS A 690 21.42 -35.21 4.61
N ASP A 691 20.33 -35.17 5.39
CA ASP A 691 20.15 -36.10 6.50
C ASP A 691 19.16 -37.21 6.16
N PHE A 692 18.06 -36.88 5.47
CA PHE A 692 17.08 -37.90 5.10
C PHE A 692 17.48 -38.64 3.82
N ALA A 693 17.66 -37.92 2.70
CA ALA A 693 17.86 -38.56 1.42
C ALA A 693 19.27 -39.15 1.22
N ASP A 694 20.33 -38.37 1.49
CA ASP A 694 21.70 -38.80 1.21
C ASP A 694 22.25 -39.80 2.25
N LYS A 695 21.64 -39.87 3.45
CA LYS A 695 22.09 -40.76 4.54
C LYS A 695 21.05 -41.85 4.85
N TYR A 696 19.95 -41.50 5.53
CA TYR A 696 19.06 -42.52 6.09
C TYR A 696 18.34 -43.36 5.03
N ILE A 697 17.91 -42.74 3.91
CA ILE A 697 17.32 -43.51 2.80
C ILE A 697 18.32 -44.53 2.25
N GLU A 698 19.57 -44.13 2.03
CA GLU A 698 20.62 -45.03 1.54
C GLU A 698 20.91 -46.17 2.52
N GLU A 699 21.01 -45.87 3.82
CA GLU A 699 21.20 -46.85 4.89
C GLU A 699 20.01 -47.82 5.02
N SER A 700 18.78 -47.34 4.80
CA SER A 700 17.56 -48.13 4.89
C SER A 700 17.34 -49.10 3.72
N LYS A 701 18.08 -48.96 2.60
CA LYS A 701 17.87 -49.79 1.40
C LYS A 701 18.02 -51.28 1.66
N SER A 702 19.02 -51.67 2.46
CA SER A 702 19.33 -53.05 2.80
C SER A 702 18.50 -53.61 3.96
N LYS A 703 17.76 -52.77 4.68
CA LYS A 703 16.91 -53.15 5.81
C LYS A 703 15.44 -53.25 5.37
N ASP A 704 14.71 -54.26 5.88
CA ASP A 704 13.27 -54.44 5.65
C ASP A 704 12.55 -54.81 6.95
N THR A 705 12.76 -54.00 7.99
CA THR A 705 12.09 -54.16 9.30
C THR A 705 10.90 -53.22 9.41
N ASN A 706 9.97 -53.54 10.32
CA ASN A 706 8.82 -52.67 10.58
C ASN A 706 9.24 -51.31 11.17
N ASP A 707 10.32 -51.28 11.96
CA ASP A 707 10.80 -50.05 12.57
C ASP A 707 11.34 -49.06 11.54
N VAL A 708 12.11 -49.54 10.55
CA VAL A 708 12.56 -48.73 9.40
C VAL A 708 11.37 -48.13 8.66
N LYS A 709 10.31 -48.92 8.44
CA LYS A 709 9.08 -48.45 7.76
C LYS A 709 8.39 -47.36 8.57
N ILE A 710 8.35 -47.49 9.90
CA ILE A 710 7.82 -46.47 10.82
C ILE A 710 8.66 -45.19 10.77
N VAL A 711 9.99 -45.28 10.88
CA VAL A 711 10.89 -44.11 10.88
C VAL A 711 10.84 -43.37 9.54
N LEU A 712 10.88 -44.09 8.41
CA LEU A 712 10.74 -43.51 7.07
C LEU A 712 9.39 -42.78 6.92
N SER A 713 8.29 -43.41 7.34
CA SER A 713 6.94 -42.84 7.24
C SER A 713 6.78 -41.63 8.15
N HIS A 714 7.21 -41.72 9.41
CA HIS A 714 7.15 -40.63 10.38
C HIS A 714 7.95 -39.42 9.90
N THR A 715 9.17 -39.66 9.39
CA THR A 715 10.03 -38.59 8.88
C THR A 715 9.43 -37.93 7.65
N LEU A 716 8.95 -38.71 6.67
CA LEU A 716 8.27 -38.17 5.49
C LEU A 716 7.03 -37.37 5.87
N ILE A 717 6.19 -37.87 6.76
CA ILE A 717 4.98 -37.18 7.23
C ILE A 717 5.31 -35.81 7.82
N ASN A 718 6.33 -35.72 8.69
CA ASN A 718 6.74 -34.43 9.27
C ASN A 718 7.37 -33.50 8.22
N ILE A 719 8.15 -34.02 7.27
CA ILE A 719 8.65 -33.24 6.14
C ILE A 719 7.50 -32.63 5.34
N LEU A 720 6.47 -33.42 5.01
CA LEU A 720 5.31 -32.93 4.26
C LEU A 720 4.56 -31.86 5.05
N LYS A 721 4.37 -32.04 6.36
CA LYS A 721 3.75 -31.03 7.22
C LYS A 721 4.54 -29.72 7.25
N LEU A 722 5.86 -29.79 7.47
CA LEU A 722 6.74 -28.61 7.50
C LEU A 722 6.80 -27.89 6.15
N LEU A 723 6.80 -28.63 5.04
CA LEU A 723 6.84 -28.06 3.68
C LEU A 723 5.49 -27.57 3.19
N HIS A 724 4.37 -28.05 3.74
CA HIS A 724 3.02 -27.72 3.23
C HIS A 724 2.73 -26.21 3.14
N PRO A 725 3.12 -25.37 4.12
CA PRO A 725 3.00 -23.92 3.98
C PRO A 725 3.75 -23.33 2.79
N PHE A 726 4.88 -23.93 2.39
CA PHE A 726 5.75 -23.43 1.32
C PHE A 726 5.39 -24.01 -0.05
N MET A 727 5.16 -25.33 -0.11
CA MET A 727 4.90 -26.12 -1.31
C MET A 727 3.60 -26.92 -1.14
N PRO A 728 2.44 -26.26 -1.11
CA PRO A 728 1.19 -26.88 -0.70
C PRO A 728 0.65 -27.96 -1.66
N PHE A 729 0.93 -27.89 -2.97
CA PHE A 729 0.28 -28.78 -3.93
C PHE A 729 0.91 -30.17 -3.92
N ILE A 730 2.23 -30.25 -4.11
CA ILE A 730 2.97 -31.52 -4.11
C ILE A 730 2.87 -32.23 -2.77
N THR A 731 2.88 -31.47 -1.67
CA THR A 731 2.79 -32.06 -0.33
C THR A 731 1.42 -32.68 -0.09
N GLU A 732 0.34 -32.04 -0.55
CA GLU A 732 -1.02 -32.59 -0.48
C GLU A 732 -1.20 -33.79 -1.41
N GLU A 733 -0.64 -33.75 -2.62
CA GLU A 733 -0.67 -34.88 -3.55
C GLU A 733 0.03 -36.11 -2.96
N ILE A 734 1.26 -35.95 -2.47
CA ILE A 734 2.00 -37.04 -1.83
C ILE A 734 1.23 -37.55 -0.60
N TRP A 735 0.74 -36.64 0.24
CA TRP A 735 -0.05 -36.99 1.43
C TRP A 735 -1.26 -37.84 1.06
N SER A 736 -1.95 -37.52 -0.04
CA SER A 736 -3.11 -38.25 -0.53
C SER A 736 -2.82 -39.72 -0.90
N GLU A 737 -1.56 -40.07 -1.14
CA GLU A 737 -1.11 -41.42 -1.47
C GLU A 737 -0.54 -42.19 -0.26
N LEU A 738 -0.16 -41.52 0.83
CA LEU A 738 0.37 -42.19 2.03
C LEU A 738 -0.68 -43.08 2.74
N PRO A 739 -0.34 -44.29 3.21
CA PRO A 739 -1.27 -45.21 3.87
C PRO A 739 -1.50 -44.83 5.34
N ILE A 740 -2.14 -43.68 5.57
CA ILE A 740 -2.46 -43.15 6.90
C ILE A 740 -3.90 -43.47 7.25
N LYS A 741 -4.14 -43.99 8.45
CA LYS A 741 -5.47 -44.28 8.98
C LYS A 741 -6.25 -42.99 9.28
N ASP A 742 -7.54 -42.95 8.95
CA ASP A 742 -8.44 -41.80 9.15
C ASP A 742 -7.91 -40.47 8.56
N LYS A 743 -7.18 -40.57 7.43
CA LYS A 743 -6.49 -39.45 6.77
C LYS A 743 -7.48 -38.37 6.31
N LYS A 744 -7.32 -37.16 6.84
CA LYS A 744 -7.91 -35.93 6.30
C LYS A 744 -6.97 -35.28 5.30
N LEU A 745 -7.41 -34.22 4.61
CA LEU A 745 -6.51 -33.39 3.81
C LEU A 745 -5.39 -32.78 4.69
N LEU A 746 -4.18 -32.69 4.15
CA LEU A 746 -2.97 -32.21 4.84
C LEU A 746 -3.18 -30.80 5.40
N ILE A 747 -3.87 -29.94 4.65
CA ILE A 747 -4.17 -28.55 5.03
C ILE A 747 -4.94 -28.38 6.36
N VAL A 748 -5.57 -29.45 6.86
CA VAL A 748 -6.27 -29.48 8.17
C VAL A 748 -5.75 -30.58 9.09
N SER A 749 -4.59 -31.18 8.77
CA SER A 749 -3.93 -32.12 9.67
C SER A 749 -3.18 -31.37 10.77
N ASN A 750 -2.93 -32.04 11.90
CA ASN A 750 -2.25 -31.44 13.02
C ASN A 750 -0.80 -31.07 12.66
N TRP A 751 -0.40 -29.86 13.00
CA TRP A 751 0.96 -29.35 12.82
C TRP A 751 1.99 -30.19 13.60
N SER A 752 3.24 -30.20 13.10
CA SER A 752 4.35 -30.85 13.79
C SER A 752 4.83 -29.97 14.94
N ASN A 753 4.51 -30.40 16.16
CA ASN A 753 5.02 -29.82 17.40
C ASN A 753 6.09 -30.76 18.00
N ASN A 754 7.02 -30.18 18.76
CA ASN A 754 7.99 -30.95 19.56
C ASN A 754 7.31 -31.81 20.62
#